data_AF-W4MG39-F1
#
_entry.id   AF-W4MG39-F1
#
_cell.length_a   1.000
_cell.length_b   1.000
_cell.length_c   1.000
_cell.angle_alpha   90.00
_cell.angle_beta   90.00
_cell.angle_gamma   90.00
#
_symmetry.space_group_name_H-M   'P 1'
#
loop_
_entity.id
_entity.type
_entity.pdbx_description
1 polymer ?
#
loop_
_entity_poly.entity_id
_entity_poly.type
_entity_poly.pdbx_seq_one_letter_code
_entity_poly.pdbx_strand_id
1 'polypeptide(L)'
;MEPGPPFWSISAGDLHSCGVQTDSLPACWGNNDFGQATPPSEHFMQVSAGTSHTCGVRADLGLQCWGDNRSGQAAPPSGDFQQVSAGDLHSCGVRVDGTPVCWGNNDFGQAMPLSGFFMRVSSGTRHTCGLQTDGHIRCWGDNEFGQATPPSRVFKSVSAGDFHNCGVLTNHRLVCWGRDDFGQATPPNGQFTKVSAGRSHTCGILDASRTVTCWGRNDVGQAAPPAGRFKRVNAGTHHSCGIRHNRAVQCWGAQAQATPVGACGDDILNIGESCDDGNTIDGDGCSVTCQAEACGNGSPDIGEQCDDSNIVGGDGCSATCQMEACGNGTVDIGESCDDGNTGCGDGCRADCTVEACGDGIPDPQEGCDDGNLADGDGCQNDCMLPQCGDGILDLQEGCDDGNTISGDGCAAGCTLEACGNGIVDMGEGCDDGNTAGGDGCRADCTLEVCGDGILDPDEQCDDGNVIGGDSCSGSCIVELCGNGVVDMGEDCDDGNTMSGDGCRADCLACACRNATMSGGPGDDLLIGTIGDDIICGFGGDDLIVGSAGHDCLIGGMGADELRGSGGRDELEGGNGADTLRGEGGADVLRGGRGRDDLRGGNGADELRGGDGADELRGGNGADVLRGGAGNDTLLGGNGRDDLAGGAGDADHCDGGSGEDTGGGGCEPPIISIP
;
A
#
# COMPACT_ATOMS: atom_id res chain seq x y z
N MET A 1 -19.94 1.91 -0.85
CA MET A 1 -18.94 0.82 -0.85
C MET A 1 -17.58 1.46 -1.08
N GLU A 2 -16.59 1.21 -0.22
CA GLU A 2 -15.24 1.74 -0.39
C GLU A 2 -14.57 1.18 -1.66
N PRO A 3 -13.75 1.99 -2.37
CA PRO A 3 -12.94 1.50 -3.48
C PRO A 3 -11.90 0.52 -2.95
N GLY A 4 -11.82 -0.68 -3.54
CA GLY A 4 -10.89 -1.72 -3.11
C GLY A 4 -9.40 -1.31 -3.14
N PRO A 5 -8.52 -2.11 -2.50
CA PRO A 5 -7.12 -1.74 -2.29
C PRO A 5 -6.36 -1.51 -3.61
N PRO A 6 -5.46 -0.51 -3.65
CA PRO A 6 -4.72 -0.15 -4.85
C PRO A 6 -3.75 -1.24 -5.31
N PHE A 7 -3.35 -1.21 -6.58
CA PHE A 7 -2.40 -2.17 -7.15
C PHE A 7 -0.98 -1.62 -7.22
N TRP A 8 0.02 -2.47 -6.92
CA TRP A 8 1.43 -2.11 -7.12
C TRP A 8 2.08 -2.83 -8.30
N SER A 9 1.48 -3.94 -8.77
CA SER A 9 1.87 -4.65 -10.00
C SER A 9 0.66 -5.06 -10.84
N ILE A 10 0.86 -5.18 -12.16
CA ILE A 10 -0.17 -5.59 -13.14
C ILE A 10 0.48 -6.38 -14.26
N SER A 11 -0.22 -7.42 -14.73
CA SER A 11 0.14 -8.23 -15.90
C SER A 11 -1.12 -8.49 -16.73
N ALA A 12 -1.05 -8.23 -18.03
CA ALA A 12 -2.10 -8.50 -19.00
C ALA A 12 -1.74 -9.77 -19.80
N GLY A 13 -2.67 -10.73 -19.84
CA GLY A 13 -2.58 -11.95 -20.64
C GLY A 13 -3.24 -11.79 -22.01
N ASP A 14 -3.89 -12.85 -22.50
CA ASP A 14 -4.63 -12.78 -23.76
C ASP A 14 -5.94 -12.00 -23.62
N LEU A 15 -6.83 -12.51 -22.78
CA LEU A 15 -8.17 -11.96 -22.52
C LEU A 15 -8.46 -11.82 -21.01
N HIS A 16 -7.43 -11.92 -20.17
CA HIS A 16 -7.50 -11.69 -18.73
C HIS A 16 -6.36 -10.80 -18.27
N SER A 17 -6.53 -10.19 -17.10
CA SER A 17 -5.48 -9.45 -16.42
C SER A 17 -5.42 -9.85 -14.96
N CYS A 18 -4.24 -9.79 -14.39
CA CYS A 18 -3.99 -10.06 -12.98
C CYS A 18 -3.05 -8.99 -12.42
N GLY A 19 -3.30 -8.55 -11.19
CA GLY A 19 -2.42 -7.67 -10.46
C GLY A 19 -2.26 -8.10 -9.02
N VAL A 20 -1.23 -7.58 -8.37
CA VAL A 20 -1.05 -7.72 -6.91
C VAL A 20 -1.43 -6.40 -6.25
N GLN A 21 -2.34 -6.50 -5.29
CA GLN A 21 -2.80 -5.41 -4.44
C GLN A 21 -1.76 -5.05 -3.38
N THR A 22 -1.87 -3.89 -2.74
CA THR A 22 -0.89 -3.42 -1.76
C THR A 22 -0.78 -4.27 -0.50
N ASP A 23 -1.79 -5.06 -0.20
CA ASP A 23 -1.81 -6.10 0.84
C ASP A 23 -1.16 -7.43 0.37
N SER A 24 -0.58 -7.46 -0.82
CA SER A 24 0.01 -8.64 -1.47
C SER A 24 -0.99 -9.72 -1.92
N LEU A 25 -2.29 -9.44 -1.92
CA LEU A 25 -3.28 -10.35 -2.48
C LEU A 25 -3.39 -10.21 -4.01
N PRO A 26 -3.56 -11.31 -4.75
CA PRO A 26 -3.78 -11.28 -6.18
C PRO A 26 -5.25 -10.97 -6.50
N ALA A 27 -5.49 -10.09 -7.46
CA ALA A 27 -6.80 -9.90 -8.06
C ALA A 27 -6.70 -10.04 -9.58
N CYS A 28 -7.58 -10.87 -10.15
CA CYS A 28 -7.64 -11.13 -11.58
C CYS A 28 -9.05 -10.92 -12.11
N TRP A 29 -9.15 -10.55 -13.39
CA TRP A 29 -10.40 -10.27 -14.07
C TRP A 29 -10.30 -10.56 -15.57
N GLY A 30 -11.45 -10.64 -16.25
CA GLY A 30 -11.55 -10.99 -17.67
C GLY A 30 -11.92 -12.46 -17.89
N ASN A 31 -11.50 -13.03 -19.02
CA ASN A 31 -11.83 -14.41 -19.38
C ASN A 31 -11.33 -15.41 -18.31
N ASN A 32 -12.19 -16.36 -17.96
CA ASN A 32 -11.93 -17.37 -16.94
C ASN A 32 -12.26 -18.81 -17.38
N ASP A 33 -12.25 -19.10 -18.70
CA ASP A 33 -12.64 -20.39 -19.28
C ASP A 33 -11.85 -21.59 -18.71
N PHE A 34 -10.61 -21.36 -18.25
CA PHE A 34 -9.72 -22.36 -17.65
C PHE A 34 -9.43 -22.10 -16.17
N GLY A 35 -10.11 -21.13 -15.54
CA GLY A 35 -9.84 -20.71 -14.17
C GLY A 35 -8.70 -19.69 -14.03
N GLN A 36 -8.15 -19.16 -15.13
CA GLN A 36 -6.98 -18.28 -15.15
C GLN A 36 -7.20 -16.91 -14.49
N ALA A 37 -8.45 -16.48 -14.34
CA ALA A 37 -8.84 -15.28 -13.60
C ALA A 37 -9.37 -15.60 -12.18
N THR A 38 -9.19 -16.83 -11.69
CA THR A 38 -9.54 -17.26 -10.32
C THR A 38 -8.25 -17.48 -9.52
N PRO A 39 -7.67 -16.42 -8.94
CA PRO A 39 -6.41 -16.56 -8.24
C PRO A 39 -6.59 -17.30 -6.90
N PRO A 40 -5.54 -17.99 -6.42
CA PRO A 40 -5.52 -18.56 -5.08
C PRO A 40 -5.45 -17.47 -4.01
N SER A 41 -5.89 -17.78 -2.79
CA SER A 41 -5.91 -16.83 -1.65
C SER A 41 -4.56 -16.70 -0.92
N GLU A 42 -3.45 -16.91 -1.62
CA GLU A 42 -2.09 -16.81 -1.08
C GLU A 42 -1.51 -15.40 -1.36
N HIS A 43 -0.44 -15.02 -0.66
CA HIS A 43 0.24 -13.74 -0.86
C HIS A 43 1.33 -13.85 -1.92
N PHE A 44 1.34 -12.91 -2.86
CA PHE A 44 2.26 -12.89 -3.99
C PHE A 44 3.13 -11.65 -4.00
N MET A 45 4.42 -11.83 -4.29
CA MET A 45 5.33 -10.73 -4.62
C MET A 45 5.29 -10.41 -6.11
N GLN A 46 4.84 -11.31 -6.96
CA GLN A 46 4.77 -11.05 -8.39
C GLN A 46 3.71 -11.94 -9.02
N VAL A 47 2.99 -11.42 -10.02
CA VAL A 47 2.16 -12.22 -10.93
C VAL A 47 2.56 -11.96 -12.38
N SER A 48 2.42 -12.98 -13.22
CA SER A 48 2.61 -12.94 -14.66
C SER A 48 1.46 -13.71 -15.31
N ALA A 49 0.63 -13.00 -16.07
CA ALA A 49 -0.43 -13.57 -16.89
C ALA A 49 0.13 -13.97 -18.26
N GLY A 50 -0.08 -15.23 -18.65
CA GLY A 50 0.20 -15.76 -19.98
C GLY A 50 -1.05 -15.72 -20.87
N THR A 51 -1.12 -16.58 -21.89
CA THR A 51 -2.30 -16.61 -22.78
C THR A 51 -3.56 -17.11 -22.06
N SER A 52 -3.47 -18.23 -21.34
CA SER A 52 -4.63 -18.86 -20.68
C SER A 52 -4.31 -19.44 -19.30
N HIS A 53 -3.20 -19.02 -18.72
CA HIS A 53 -2.77 -19.36 -17.36
C HIS A 53 -2.08 -18.15 -16.72
N THR A 54 -1.94 -18.20 -15.41
CA THR A 54 -1.23 -17.18 -14.64
C THR A 54 -0.28 -17.89 -13.68
N CYS A 55 0.91 -17.33 -13.51
CA CYS A 55 1.88 -17.77 -12.53
C CYS A 55 2.27 -16.62 -11.62
N GLY A 56 2.60 -16.90 -10.37
CA GLY A 56 3.11 -15.92 -9.45
C GLY A 56 4.22 -16.46 -8.55
N VAL A 57 5.07 -15.55 -8.10
CA VAL A 57 6.06 -15.77 -7.04
C VAL A 57 5.40 -15.38 -5.73
N ARG A 58 5.35 -16.32 -4.80
CA ARG A 58 4.78 -16.12 -3.46
C ARG A 58 5.78 -15.42 -2.53
N ALA A 59 5.30 -14.94 -1.39
CA ALA A 59 6.14 -14.35 -0.35
C ALA A 59 7.21 -15.33 0.19
N ASP A 60 6.95 -16.64 0.15
CA ASP A 60 7.89 -17.70 0.53
C ASP A 60 8.88 -18.09 -0.58
N LEU A 61 8.98 -17.30 -1.66
CA LEU A 61 9.78 -17.54 -2.86
C LEU A 61 9.34 -18.75 -3.70
N GLY A 62 8.28 -19.45 -3.32
CA GLY A 62 7.70 -20.53 -4.11
C GLY A 62 6.92 -20.02 -5.34
N LEU A 63 6.78 -20.86 -6.36
CA LEU A 63 5.91 -20.60 -7.50
C LEU A 63 4.55 -21.27 -7.36
N GLN A 64 3.51 -20.52 -7.70
CA GLN A 64 2.16 -21.07 -7.84
C GLN A 64 1.58 -20.60 -9.17
N CYS A 65 1.03 -21.54 -9.95
CA CYS A 65 0.38 -21.25 -11.22
C CYS A 65 -1.02 -21.86 -11.25
N TRP A 66 -1.93 -21.21 -11.98
CA TRP A 66 -3.32 -21.62 -12.15
C TRP A 66 -3.83 -21.29 -13.56
N GLY A 67 -4.93 -21.91 -13.97
CA GLY A 67 -5.48 -21.80 -15.33
C GLY A 67 -5.23 -23.04 -16.19
N ASP A 68 -5.09 -22.85 -17.50
CA ASP A 68 -4.85 -23.96 -18.43
C ASP A 68 -3.53 -24.69 -18.12
N ASN A 69 -3.59 -26.01 -18.08
CA ASN A 69 -2.45 -26.87 -17.82
C ASN A 69 -2.28 -28.01 -18.83
N ARG A 70 -2.89 -27.91 -20.02
CA ARG A 70 -2.82 -28.97 -21.06
C ARG A 70 -1.40 -29.34 -21.51
N SER A 71 -0.45 -28.42 -21.38
CA SER A 71 0.97 -28.63 -21.72
C SER A 71 1.86 -28.75 -20.48
N GLY A 72 1.29 -28.76 -19.26
CA GLY A 72 2.04 -28.70 -18.00
C GLY A 72 2.50 -27.29 -17.60
N GLN A 73 2.07 -26.24 -18.31
CA GLN A 73 2.54 -24.86 -18.12
C GLN A 73 2.12 -24.21 -16.79
N ALA A 74 1.10 -24.76 -16.13
CA ALA A 74 0.64 -24.34 -14.80
C ALA A 74 1.10 -25.32 -13.69
N ALA A 75 2.04 -26.22 -13.98
CA ALA A 75 2.68 -27.10 -12.99
C ALA A 75 4.14 -26.66 -12.76
N PRO A 76 4.39 -25.62 -11.95
CA PRO A 76 5.73 -25.11 -11.74
C PRO A 76 6.61 -26.13 -10.98
N PRO A 77 7.92 -26.17 -11.28
CA PRO A 77 8.88 -26.93 -10.49
C PRO A 77 9.06 -26.32 -9.09
N SER A 78 9.46 -27.14 -8.12
CA SER A 78 9.81 -26.66 -6.78
C SER A 78 11.17 -25.95 -6.75
N GLY A 79 11.36 -25.13 -5.72
CA GLY A 79 12.55 -24.32 -5.48
C GLY A 79 12.19 -22.86 -5.27
N ASP A 80 13.21 -22.05 -4.98
CA ASP A 80 13.06 -20.65 -4.64
C ASP A 80 13.31 -19.78 -5.87
N PHE A 81 12.35 -18.92 -6.19
CA PHE A 81 12.33 -18.09 -7.39
C PHE A 81 12.24 -16.61 -7.04
N GLN A 82 13.03 -15.80 -7.73
CA GLN A 82 12.96 -14.34 -7.64
C GLN A 82 12.04 -13.73 -8.71
N GLN A 83 11.76 -14.47 -9.78
CA GLN A 83 10.95 -13.97 -10.89
C GLN A 83 10.28 -15.10 -11.68
N VAL A 84 9.08 -14.82 -12.20
CA VAL A 84 8.37 -15.69 -13.15
C VAL A 84 7.84 -14.91 -14.35
N SER A 85 7.79 -15.56 -15.51
CA SER A 85 7.18 -15.08 -16.76
C SER A 85 6.41 -16.20 -17.45
N ALA A 86 5.09 -16.04 -17.50
CA ALA A 86 4.18 -16.91 -18.24
C ALA A 86 4.11 -16.47 -19.71
N GLY A 87 4.30 -17.42 -20.63
CA GLY A 87 4.15 -17.22 -22.09
C GLY A 87 2.81 -17.78 -22.58
N ASP A 88 2.81 -18.35 -23.79
CA ASP A 88 1.60 -18.93 -24.39
C ASP A 88 1.25 -20.31 -23.80
N LEU A 89 2.10 -21.31 -24.06
CA LEU A 89 1.94 -22.68 -23.58
C LEU A 89 3.13 -23.16 -22.74
N HIS A 90 4.00 -22.25 -22.32
CA HIS A 90 5.13 -22.50 -21.46
C HIS A 90 5.32 -21.36 -20.46
N SER A 91 6.06 -21.64 -19.41
CA SER A 91 6.41 -20.69 -18.37
C SER A 91 7.89 -20.82 -18.07
N CYS A 92 8.51 -19.71 -17.71
CA CYS A 92 9.89 -19.67 -17.29
C CYS A 92 10.02 -18.84 -16.02
N GLY A 93 10.89 -19.25 -15.11
CA GLY A 93 11.26 -18.51 -13.93
C GLY A 93 12.77 -18.44 -13.77
N VAL A 94 13.21 -17.49 -12.97
CA VAL A 94 14.60 -17.37 -12.55
C VAL A 94 14.66 -17.66 -11.06
N ARG A 95 15.51 -18.61 -10.69
CA ARG A 95 15.79 -18.94 -9.29
C ARG A 95 16.51 -17.80 -8.58
N VAL A 96 16.52 -17.81 -7.26
CA VAL A 96 17.28 -16.84 -6.47
C VAL A 96 18.78 -16.84 -6.84
N ASP A 97 19.34 -17.99 -7.21
CA ASP A 97 20.71 -18.16 -7.71
C ASP A 97 20.93 -17.68 -9.18
N GLY A 98 19.91 -17.10 -9.82
CA GLY A 98 19.98 -16.63 -11.21
C GLY A 98 19.80 -17.71 -12.28
N THR A 99 19.60 -18.97 -11.91
CA THR A 99 19.42 -20.08 -12.84
C THR A 99 18.03 -20.01 -13.49
N PRO A 100 17.92 -20.01 -14.83
CA PRO A 100 16.64 -20.03 -15.52
C PRO A 100 16.08 -21.47 -15.53
N VAL A 101 14.80 -21.60 -15.20
CA VAL A 101 14.07 -22.87 -15.29
C VAL A 101 12.80 -22.63 -16.09
N CYS A 102 12.57 -23.43 -17.12
CA CYS A 102 11.36 -23.37 -17.93
C CYS A 102 10.64 -24.71 -17.95
N TRP A 103 9.31 -24.66 -18.07
CA TRP A 103 8.44 -25.83 -18.11
C TRP A 103 7.22 -25.57 -19.01
N GLY A 104 6.52 -26.63 -19.40
CA GLY A 104 5.39 -26.57 -20.33
C GLY A 104 5.74 -27.08 -21.73
N ASN A 105 5.10 -26.52 -22.76
CA ASN A 105 5.35 -26.86 -24.15
C ASN A 105 6.80 -26.54 -24.55
N ASN A 106 7.41 -27.43 -25.34
CA ASN A 106 8.80 -27.29 -25.78
C ASN A 106 9.02 -27.67 -27.25
N ASP A 107 8.00 -27.51 -28.10
CA ASP A 107 8.07 -27.98 -29.49
C ASP A 107 9.16 -27.27 -30.32
N PHE A 108 9.60 -26.08 -29.89
CA PHE A 108 10.63 -25.27 -30.52
C PHE A 108 11.87 -25.06 -29.65
N GLY A 109 11.96 -25.75 -28.50
CA GLY A 109 13.05 -25.56 -27.53
C GLY A 109 12.86 -24.38 -26.58
N GLN A 110 11.69 -23.75 -26.55
CA GLN A 110 11.39 -22.57 -25.73
C GLN A 110 11.38 -22.82 -24.22
N ALA A 111 11.18 -24.06 -23.80
CA ALA A 111 11.32 -24.51 -22.41
C ALA A 111 12.68 -25.20 -22.13
N MET A 112 13.65 -25.08 -23.04
CA MET A 112 15.04 -25.49 -22.83
C MET A 112 15.92 -24.25 -22.69
N PRO A 113 16.03 -23.67 -21.48
CA PRO A 113 16.83 -22.48 -21.28
C PRO A 113 18.30 -22.74 -21.56
N LEU A 114 18.99 -21.73 -22.07
CA LEU A 114 20.42 -21.79 -22.25
C LEU A 114 21.12 -21.80 -20.88
N SER A 115 22.26 -22.47 -20.78
CA SER A 115 23.10 -22.36 -19.59
C SER A 115 23.62 -20.94 -19.40
N GLY A 116 23.66 -20.52 -18.14
CA GLY A 116 24.09 -19.19 -17.71
C GLY A 116 23.14 -18.59 -16.68
N PHE A 117 23.56 -17.47 -16.10
CA PHE A 117 22.80 -16.73 -15.11
C PHE A 117 22.05 -15.57 -15.75
N PHE A 118 20.83 -15.35 -15.28
CA PHE A 118 19.92 -14.32 -15.77
C PHE A 118 19.34 -13.54 -14.60
N MET A 119 19.17 -12.23 -14.76
CA MET A 119 18.45 -11.39 -13.79
C MET A 119 16.94 -11.51 -13.93
N ARG A 120 16.46 -11.86 -15.13
CA ARG A 120 15.04 -12.01 -15.47
C ARG A 120 14.88 -12.67 -16.82
N VAL A 121 13.73 -13.31 -17.01
CA VAL A 121 13.27 -13.85 -18.28
C VAL A 121 11.95 -13.21 -18.70
N SER A 122 11.72 -13.15 -20.00
CA SER A 122 10.46 -12.76 -20.60
C SER A 122 10.09 -13.80 -21.66
N SER A 123 8.97 -14.47 -21.43
CA SER A 123 8.44 -15.53 -22.28
C SER A 123 7.51 -14.91 -23.33
N GLY A 124 7.75 -15.21 -24.61
CA GLY A 124 6.83 -14.93 -25.71
C GLY A 124 5.95 -16.15 -26.02
N THR A 125 5.49 -16.29 -27.26
CA THR A 125 4.60 -17.40 -27.65
C THR A 125 5.37 -18.71 -27.85
N ARG A 126 6.52 -18.64 -28.54
CA ARG A 126 7.34 -19.83 -28.87
C ARG A 126 8.82 -19.61 -28.66
N HIS A 127 9.18 -18.55 -27.94
CA HIS A 127 10.55 -18.20 -27.60
C HIS A 127 10.58 -17.57 -26.22
N THR A 128 11.77 -17.54 -25.63
CA THR A 128 12.01 -16.88 -24.37
C THR A 128 13.30 -16.08 -24.48
N CYS A 129 13.30 -14.88 -23.93
CA CYS A 129 14.50 -14.04 -23.84
C CYS A 129 14.84 -13.80 -22.38
N GLY A 130 16.11 -13.96 -22.03
CA GLY A 130 16.65 -13.63 -20.73
C GLY A 130 17.61 -12.46 -20.80
N LEU A 131 17.58 -11.61 -19.78
CA LEU A 131 18.57 -10.55 -19.55
C LEU A 131 19.63 -11.06 -18.58
N GLN A 132 20.89 -11.09 -19.00
CA GLN A 132 22.03 -11.47 -18.17
C GLN A 132 22.49 -10.29 -17.30
N THR A 133 23.28 -10.58 -16.26
CA THR A 133 23.83 -9.58 -15.31
C THR A 133 24.71 -8.54 -15.98
N ASP A 134 25.42 -8.91 -17.05
CA ASP A 134 26.21 -7.99 -17.89
C ASP A 134 25.36 -7.11 -18.83
N GLY A 135 24.03 -7.24 -18.76
CA GLY A 135 23.06 -6.51 -19.56
C GLY A 135 22.90 -7.02 -21.00
N HIS A 136 23.55 -8.10 -21.41
CA HIS A 136 23.28 -8.74 -22.69
C HIS A 136 21.99 -9.57 -22.64
N ILE A 137 21.30 -9.62 -23.76
CA ILE A 137 20.10 -10.44 -23.92
C ILE A 137 20.49 -11.72 -24.63
N ARG A 138 20.01 -12.86 -24.13
CA ARG A 138 20.05 -14.14 -24.86
C ARG A 138 18.64 -14.65 -25.01
N CYS A 139 18.32 -15.13 -26.21
CA CYS A 139 17.02 -15.69 -26.50
C CYS A 139 17.16 -17.12 -27.02
N TRP A 140 16.14 -17.95 -26.80
CA TRP A 140 16.07 -19.33 -27.27
C TRP A 140 14.63 -19.70 -27.62
N GLY A 141 14.45 -20.80 -28.35
CA GLY A 141 13.17 -21.23 -28.91
C GLY A 141 13.07 -20.93 -30.41
N ASP A 142 11.85 -20.66 -30.87
CA ASP A 142 11.57 -20.32 -32.26
C ASP A 142 12.28 -19.03 -32.70
N ASN A 143 12.74 -19.00 -33.96
CA ASN A 143 13.50 -17.91 -34.54
C ASN A 143 13.09 -17.60 -35.99
N GLU A 144 11.87 -17.95 -36.41
CA GLU A 144 11.38 -17.75 -37.78
C GLU A 144 11.51 -16.29 -38.27
N PHE A 145 11.37 -15.32 -37.36
CA PHE A 145 11.45 -13.88 -37.64
C PHE A 145 12.72 -13.22 -37.09
N GLY A 146 13.70 -13.99 -36.66
CA GLY A 146 14.92 -13.46 -36.00
C GLY A 146 14.70 -13.03 -34.55
N GLN A 147 13.57 -13.35 -33.94
CA GLN A 147 13.21 -12.96 -32.57
C GLN A 147 14.13 -13.57 -31.52
N ALA A 148 14.72 -14.74 -31.76
CA ALA A 148 15.72 -15.33 -30.89
C ALA A 148 17.16 -14.85 -31.21
N THR A 149 17.32 -13.85 -32.08
CA THR A 149 18.62 -13.26 -32.47
C THR A 149 18.73 -11.82 -31.96
N PRO A 150 18.99 -11.62 -30.65
CA PRO A 150 19.00 -10.29 -30.07
C PRO A 150 20.15 -9.42 -30.61
N PRO A 151 19.94 -8.10 -30.74
CA PRO A 151 21.01 -7.17 -31.10
C PRO A 151 22.13 -7.17 -30.07
N SER A 152 23.39 -7.12 -30.52
CA SER A 152 24.57 -7.01 -29.64
C SER A 152 24.68 -5.60 -29.05
N ARG A 153 23.92 -5.36 -27.97
CA ARG A 153 23.86 -4.12 -27.19
C ARG A 153 23.62 -4.47 -25.72
N VAL A 154 23.81 -3.48 -24.83
CA VAL A 154 23.57 -3.61 -23.39
C VAL A 154 22.21 -2.99 -23.03
N PHE A 155 21.38 -3.78 -22.36
CA PHE A 155 19.99 -3.46 -22.03
C PHE A 155 19.78 -3.40 -20.51
N LYS A 156 18.86 -2.53 -20.08
CA LYS A 156 18.34 -2.47 -18.70
C LYS A 156 17.13 -3.40 -18.51
N SER A 157 16.37 -3.64 -19.58
CA SER A 157 15.19 -4.50 -19.54
C SER A 157 14.88 -5.05 -20.92
N VAL A 158 14.22 -6.20 -20.94
CA VAL A 158 13.66 -6.84 -22.13
C VAL A 158 12.21 -7.23 -21.86
N SER A 159 11.38 -7.13 -22.89
CA SER A 159 10.03 -7.67 -22.91
C SER A 159 9.81 -8.39 -24.25
N ALA A 160 9.43 -9.66 -24.17
CA ALA A 160 9.05 -10.50 -25.30
C ALA A 160 7.54 -10.39 -25.52
N GLY A 161 7.16 -10.16 -26.77
CA GLY A 161 5.78 -10.29 -27.26
C GLY A 161 5.57 -11.63 -27.95
N ASP A 162 4.67 -11.68 -28.94
CA ASP A 162 4.34 -12.92 -29.69
C ASP A 162 5.56 -13.49 -30.43
N PHE A 163 6.03 -12.74 -31.43
CA PHE A 163 7.18 -13.07 -32.29
C PHE A 163 8.13 -11.88 -32.46
N HIS A 164 8.07 -10.90 -31.56
CA HIS A 164 8.96 -9.75 -31.50
C HIS A 164 9.34 -9.47 -30.06
N ASN A 165 10.40 -8.68 -29.88
CA ASN A 165 10.88 -8.26 -28.58
C ASN A 165 11.22 -6.79 -28.61
N CYS A 166 11.16 -6.16 -27.44
CA CYS A 166 11.62 -4.81 -27.24
C CYS A 166 12.43 -4.72 -25.95
N GLY A 167 13.53 -3.98 -26.00
CA GLY A 167 14.38 -3.72 -24.85
C GLY A 167 14.70 -2.24 -24.68
N VAL A 168 14.88 -1.84 -23.42
CA VAL A 168 15.34 -0.49 -23.05
C VAL A 168 16.85 -0.56 -22.88
N LEU A 169 17.60 0.24 -23.64
CA LEU A 169 19.04 0.39 -23.48
C LEU A 169 19.39 1.18 -22.22
N THR A 170 20.64 1.07 -21.77
CA THR A 170 21.14 1.85 -20.62
C THR A 170 21.00 3.37 -20.78
N ASN A 171 21.03 3.86 -22.01
CA ASN A 171 20.80 5.26 -22.41
C ASN A 171 19.32 5.63 -22.64
N HIS A 172 18.39 4.81 -22.17
CA HIS A 172 16.94 5.02 -22.21
C HIS A 172 16.33 4.98 -23.63
N ARG A 173 17.06 4.54 -24.66
CA ARG A 173 16.49 4.33 -26.00
C ARG A 173 15.89 2.93 -26.12
N LEU A 174 14.82 2.80 -26.90
CA LEU A 174 14.24 1.51 -27.24
C LEU A 174 14.90 0.89 -28.48
N VAL A 175 15.08 -0.42 -28.43
CA VAL A 175 15.42 -1.24 -29.59
C VAL A 175 14.47 -2.43 -29.60
N CYS A 176 13.80 -2.65 -30.72
CA CYS A 176 12.94 -3.79 -30.94
C CYS A 176 13.42 -4.61 -32.14
N TRP A 177 13.15 -5.91 -32.14
CA TRP A 177 13.53 -6.85 -33.20
C TRP A 177 12.57 -8.04 -33.27
N GLY A 178 12.58 -8.76 -34.38
CA GLY A 178 11.66 -9.86 -34.67
C GLY A 178 10.61 -9.47 -35.72
N ARG A 179 9.41 -10.04 -35.62
CA ARG A 179 8.29 -9.81 -36.54
C ARG A 179 7.80 -8.35 -36.47
N ASP A 180 7.54 -7.74 -37.62
CA ASP A 180 7.17 -6.32 -37.70
C ASP A 180 6.01 -6.01 -38.67
N ASP A 181 5.11 -6.97 -38.89
CA ASP A 181 4.03 -6.85 -39.89
C ASP A 181 3.09 -5.64 -39.67
N PHE A 182 3.00 -5.14 -38.45
CA PHE A 182 2.18 -3.99 -38.04
C PHE A 182 3.01 -2.80 -37.54
N GLY A 183 4.33 -2.83 -37.68
CA GLY A 183 5.23 -1.81 -37.13
C GLY A 183 5.50 -1.96 -35.62
N GLN A 184 5.09 -3.06 -34.97
CA GLN A 184 5.24 -3.30 -33.54
C GLN A 184 6.70 -3.39 -33.04
N ALA A 185 7.64 -3.72 -33.93
CA ALA A 185 9.07 -3.71 -33.71
C ALA A 185 9.77 -2.46 -34.28
N THR A 186 9.01 -1.45 -34.72
CA THR A 186 9.51 -0.13 -35.12
C THR A 186 9.17 0.92 -34.04
N PRO A 187 10.02 1.09 -33.01
CA PRO A 187 9.71 1.96 -31.89
C PRO A 187 9.73 3.45 -32.29
N PRO A 188 8.85 4.29 -31.71
CA PRO A 188 8.88 5.73 -31.92
C PRO A 188 10.15 6.36 -31.33
N ASN A 189 10.49 7.55 -31.82
CA ASN A 189 11.61 8.32 -31.28
C ASN A 189 11.26 8.85 -29.88
N GLY A 190 12.14 8.60 -28.90
CA GLY A 190 11.96 9.07 -27.54
C GLY A 190 12.91 8.38 -26.55
N GLN A 191 12.91 8.86 -25.31
CA GLN A 191 13.56 8.17 -24.19
C GLN A 191 12.49 7.53 -23.32
N PHE A 192 12.70 6.26 -22.97
CA PHE A 192 11.74 5.40 -22.29
C PHE A 192 12.37 4.75 -21.06
N THR A 193 11.60 4.65 -20.00
CA THR A 193 12.03 3.96 -18.77
C THR A 193 11.51 2.54 -18.66
N LYS A 194 10.42 2.22 -19.37
CA LYS A 194 9.77 0.90 -19.35
C LYS A 194 9.23 0.58 -20.75
N VAL A 195 9.16 -0.70 -21.05
CA VAL A 195 8.55 -1.24 -22.27
C VAL A 195 7.84 -2.56 -21.97
N SER A 196 6.72 -2.80 -22.63
CA SER A 196 5.99 -4.05 -22.64
C SER A 196 5.57 -4.35 -24.07
N ALA A 197 6.01 -5.49 -24.59
CA ALA A 197 5.59 -6.01 -25.88
C ALA A 197 4.37 -6.94 -25.69
N GLY A 198 3.27 -6.63 -26.37
CA GLY A 198 2.09 -7.49 -26.42
C GLY A 198 2.15 -8.42 -27.64
N ARG A 199 0.98 -8.91 -28.10
CA ARG A 199 0.97 -9.85 -29.23
C ARG A 199 1.37 -9.21 -30.57
N SER A 200 0.84 -8.04 -30.87
CA SER A 200 1.08 -7.35 -32.15
C SER A 200 1.19 -5.83 -32.00
N HIS A 201 1.37 -5.37 -30.77
CA HIS A 201 1.62 -3.99 -30.40
C HIS A 201 2.63 -3.95 -29.26
N THR A 202 3.19 -2.77 -29.02
CA THR A 202 4.15 -2.53 -27.94
C THR A 202 3.79 -1.22 -27.28
N CYS A 203 3.90 -1.16 -25.96
CA CYS A 203 3.70 0.04 -25.16
C CYS A 203 4.95 0.37 -24.34
N GLY A 204 5.25 1.66 -24.19
CA GLY A 204 6.36 2.13 -23.37
C GLY A 204 6.00 3.39 -22.59
N ILE A 205 6.71 3.65 -21.49
CA ILE A 205 6.55 4.87 -20.69
C ILE A 205 7.69 5.82 -21.02
N LEU A 206 7.35 7.03 -21.45
CA LEU A 206 8.30 8.12 -21.71
C LEU A 206 8.93 8.61 -20.41
N ASP A 207 10.24 8.86 -20.44
CA ASP A 207 11.00 9.25 -19.25
C ASP A 207 10.58 10.63 -18.72
N ALA A 208 10.54 11.64 -19.61
CA ALA A 208 10.27 13.02 -19.24
C ALA A 208 8.81 13.28 -18.82
N SER A 209 7.84 12.77 -19.57
CA SER A 209 6.41 13.05 -19.35
C SER A 209 5.72 12.02 -18.45
N ARG A 210 6.33 10.84 -18.26
CA ARG A 210 5.69 9.66 -17.62
C ARG A 210 4.38 9.22 -18.29
N THR A 211 4.17 9.58 -19.55
CA THR A 211 2.99 9.17 -20.34
C THR A 211 3.26 7.86 -21.07
N VAL A 212 2.21 7.07 -21.31
CA VAL A 212 2.31 5.86 -22.12
C VAL A 212 2.26 6.21 -23.60
N THR A 213 3.08 5.55 -24.40
CA THR A 213 3.02 5.58 -25.86
C THR A 213 3.00 4.15 -26.36
N CYS A 214 2.00 3.81 -27.16
CA CYS A 214 1.87 2.50 -27.78
C CYS A 214 1.93 2.61 -29.30
N TRP A 215 2.42 1.55 -29.96
CA TRP A 215 2.54 1.47 -31.42
C TRP A 215 2.37 0.01 -31.89
N GLY A 216 2.13 -0.19 -33.18
CA GLY A 216 1.81 -1.49 -33.76
C GLY A 216 0.34 -1.60 -34.17
N ARG A 217 -0.21 -2.81 -34.11
CA ARG A 217 -1.61 -3.08 -34.44
C ARG A 217 -2.55 -2.34 -33.49
N ASN A 218 -3.62 -1.75 -34.02
CA ASN A 218 -4.55 -0.93 -33.23
C ASN A 218 -6.04 -1.14 -33.61
N ASP A 219 -6.38 -2.31 -34.15
CA ASP A 219 -7.72 -2.58 -34.70
C ASP A 219 -8.85 -2.47 -33.66
N VAL A 220 -8.52 -2.63 -32.37
CA VAL A 220 -9.46 -2.60 -31.24
C VAL A 220 -9.07 -1.56 -30.19
N GLY A 221 -8.21 -0.60 -30.54
CA GLY A 221 -7.76 0.47 -29.63
C GLY A 221 -6.64 0.06 -28.66
N GLN A 222 -6.04 -1.12 -28.79
CA GLN A 222 -5.01 -1.63 -27.88
C GLN A 222 -3.71 -0.80 -27.84
N ALA A 223 -3.45 -0.03 -28.90
CA ALA A 223 -2.35 0.91 -29.00
C ALA A 223 -2.79 2.38 -28.88
N ALA A 224 -4.00 2.64 -28.37
CA ALA A 224 -4.52 3.98 -28.07
C ALA A 224 -4.58 4.21 -26.54
N PRO A 225 -3.44 4.49 -25.88
CA PRO A 225 -3.43 4.67 -24.43
C PRO A 225 -4.19 5.93 -24.02
N PRO A 226 -4.90 5.89 -22.87
CA PRO A 226 -5.59 7.05 -22.33
C PRO A 226 -4.60 8.12 -21.86
N ALA A 227 -5.05 9.38 -21.88
CA ALA A 227 -4.22 10.50 -21.43
C ALA A 227 -3.90 10.40 -19.92
N GLY A 228 -2.66 10.72 -19.55
CA GLY A 228 -2.24 10.79 -18.15
C GLY A 228 -0.87 10.18 -17.88
N ARG A 229 -0.46 10.20 -16.60
CA ARG A 229 0.83 9.71 -16.14
C ARG A 229 0.71 8.31 -15.53
N PHE A 230 1.63 7.44 -15.88
CA PHE A 230 1.67 6.03 -15.47
C PHE A 230 3.00 5.69 -14.80
N LYS A 231 2.95 4.80 -13.80
CA LYS A 231 4.12 4.19 -13.17
C LYS A 231 4.50 2.87 -13.86
N ARG A 232 3.50 2.11 -14.32
CA ARG A 232 3.68 0.81 -14.98
C ARG A 232 2.72 0.69 -16.17
N VAL A 233 3.13 -0.10 -17.16
CA VAL A 233 2.32 -0.50 -18.30
C VAL A 233 2.64 -1.95 -18.64
N ASN A 234 1.62 -2.71 -18.99
CA ASN A 234 1.73 -4.07 -19.47
C ASN A 234 0.80 -4.23 -20.69
N ALA A 235 1.34 -4.78 -21.78
CA ALA A 235 0.63 -4.99 -23.04
C ALA A 235 0.32 -6.48 -23.17
N GLY A 236 -0.96 -6.82 -23.24
CA GLY A 236 -1.45 -8.18 -23.48
C GLY A 236 -1.62 -8.47 -24.96
N THR A 237 -2.58 -9.32 -25.30
CA THR A 237 -2.80 -9.71 -26.70
C THR A 237 -3.66 -8.72 -27.47
N HIS A 238 -4.82 -8.33 -26.92
CA HIS A 238 -5.75 -7.38 -27.56
C HIS A 238 -6.10 -6.19 -26.67
N HIS A 239 -5.51 -6.10 -25.48
CA HIS A 239 -5.64 -4.99 -24.55
C HIS A 239 -4.30 -4.66 -23.91
N SER A 240 -4.25 -3.53 -23.23
CA SER A 240 -3.12 -3.11 -22.41
C SER A 240 -3.66 -2.52 -21.11
N CYS A 241 -2.91 -2.66 -20.03
CA CYS A 241 -3.25 -2.09 -18.74
C CYS A 241 -2.07 -1.32 -18.16
N GLY A 242 -2.35 -0.26 -17.42
CA GLY A 242 -1.34 0.54 -16.74
C GLY A 242 -1.78 0.95 -15.34
N ILE A 243 -0.79 1.17 -14.48
CA ILE A 243 -1.00 1.70 -13.13
C ILE A 243 -0.65 3.18 -13.15
N ARG A 244 -1.61 4.03 -12.77
CA ARG A 244 -1.45 5.48 -12.65
C ARG A 244 -0.62 5.85 -11.42
N HIS A 245 -0.20 7.11 -11.31
CA HIS A 245 0.57 7.57 -10.15
C HIS A 245 -0.20 7.45 -8.82
N ASN A 246 -1.52 7.65 -8.86
CA ASN A 246 -2.46 7.43 -7.76
C ASN A 246 -2.80 5.94 -7.54
N ARG A 247 -2.03 5.02 -8.12
CA ARG A 247 -2.19 3.55 -8.00
C ARG A 247 -3.49 2.96 -8.58
N ALA A 248 -4.31 3.76 -9.26
CA ALA A 248 -5.47 3.26 -10.01
C ALA A 248 -5.01 2.47 -11.26
N VAL A 249 -5.67 1.34 -11.53
CA VAL A 249 -5.48 0.56 -12.75
C VAL A 249 -6.38 1.12 -13.84
N GLN A 250 -5.85 1.27 -15.04
CA GLN A 250 -6.64 1.57 -16.21
C GLN A 250 -6.22 0.70 -17.38
N CYS A 251 -7.19 0.05 -18.01
CA CYS A 251 -7.01 -0.78 -19.19
C CYS A 251 -7.62 -0.11 -20.43
N TRP A 252 -7.13 -0.46 -21.62
CA TRP A 252 -7.64 -0.01 -22.92
C TRP A 252 -7.42 -1.09 -23.99
N GLY A 253 -8.23 -1.09 -25.04
CA GLY A 253 -8.26 -2.14 -26.08
C GLY A 253 -9.52 -3.01 -26.04
N ALA A 254 -9.50 -4.18 -26.67
CA ALA A 254 -10.63 -5.10 -26.67
C ALA A 254 -10.90 -5.63 -25.27
N GLN A 255 -12.17 -5.63 -24.85
CA GLN A 255 -12.61 -6.11 -23.53
C GLN A 255 -11.90 -5.42 -22.34
N ALA A 256 -11.39 -4.19 -22.55
CA ALA A 256 -10.78 -3.39 -21.50
C ALA A 256 -11.76 -2.92 -20.40
N GLN A 257 -13.05 -3.20 -20.57
CA GLN A 257 -14.15 -2.95 -19.62
C GLN A 257 -14.24 -3.97 -18.48
N ALA A 258 -13.41 -5.02 -18.47
CA ALA A 258 -13.19 -5.74 -17.23
C ALA A 258 -12.28 -4.89 -16.33
N THR A 259 -12.80 -3.82 -15.75
CA THR A 259 -12.23 -3.19 -14.55
C THR A 259 -12.75 -3.94 -13.32
N PRO A 260 -12.09 -3.86 -12.16
CA PRO A 260 -12.79 -4.16 -10.92
C PRO A 260 -13.88 -3.10 -10.74
N VAL A 261 -15.14 -3.55 -10.72
CA VAL A 261 -16.37 -2.80 -10.38
C VAL A 261 -17.00 -1.99 -11.53
N GLY A 262 -18.33 -2.18 -11.68
CA GLY A 262 -19.19 -1.73 -12.77
C GLY A 262 -19.23 -0.22 -12.98
N ALA A 263 -19.31 0.16 -14.24
CA ALA A 263 -19.50 1.53 -14.68
C ALA A 263 -20.86 1.62 -15.34
N CYS A 264 -21.72 2.47 -14.79
CA CYS A 264 -23.03 2.74 -15.37
C CYS A 264 -22.92 3.33 -16.79
N GLY A 265 -23.76 2.85 -17.71
CA GLY A 265 -23.90 3.40 -19.06
C GLY A 265 -23.08 2.65 -20.11
N ASP A 266 -22.85 1.35 -19.93
CA ASP A 266 -22.06 0.51 -20.83
C ASP A 266 -22.89 -0.49 -21.66
N ASP A 267 -24.22 -0.36 -21.61
CA ASP A 267 -25.23 -1.12 -22.34
C ASP A 267 -25.31 -2.59 -21.85
N ILE A 268 -24.78 -2.86 -20.65
CA ILE A 268 -24.74 -4.17 -20.01
C ILE A 268 -25.26 -4.04 -18.57
N LEU A 269 -26.42 -4.61 -18.27
CA LEU A 269 -26.95 -4.66 -16.91
C LEU A 269 -26.05 -5.51 -15.98
N ASN A 270 -25.18 -4.85 -15.21
CA ASN A 270 -24.22 -5.44 -14.29
C ASN A 270 -24.84 -5.77 -12.91
N ILE A 271 -24.13 -6.54 -12.09
CA ILE A 271 -24.59 -6.88 -10.74
C ILE A 271 -24.49 -5.64 -9.82
N GLY A 272 -25.63 -5.03 -9.49
CA GLY A 272 -25.71 -3.78 -8.72
C GLY A 272 -26.40 -2.62 -9.45
N GLU A 273 -26.67 -2.75 -10.75
CA GLU A 273 -27.41 -1.78 -11.56
C GLU A 273 -28.90 -2.16 -11.61
N SER A 274 -29.80 -1.17 -11.60
CA SER A 274 -31.25 -1.41 -11.72
C SER A 274 -31.78 -1.16 -13.14
N CYS A 275 -31.03 -0.39 -13.94
CA CYS A 275 -31.13 -0.23 -15.39
C CYS A 275 -29.73 0.07 -15.95
N ASP A 276 -29.54 -0.06 -17.27
CA ASP A 276 -28.40 0.48 -18.02
C ASP A 276 -28.88 0.70 -19.47
N ASP A 277 -28.74 1.93 -20.00
CA ASP A 277 -29.18 2.34 -21.33
C ASP A 277 -28.02 2.75 -22.26
N GLY A 278 -26.82 2.27 -21.96
CA GLY A 278 -25.65 2.42 -22.83
C GLY A 278 -25.07 3.82 -22.88
N ASN A 279 -25.48 4.71 -21.98
CA ASN A 279 -24.92 6.04 -21.88
C ASN A 279 -25.05 6.63 -20.45
N THR A 280 -24.53 7.84 -20.25
CA THR A 280 -24.53 8.54 -18.95
C THR A 280 -25.34 9.84 -19.01
N ILE A 281 -26.34 9.90 -19.88
CA ILE A 281 -27.21 11.07 -20.08
C ILE A 281 -28.41 10.88 -19.16
N ASP A 282 -28.65 11.82 -18.25
CA ASP A 282 -29.88 11.79 -17.44
C ASP A 282 -31.13 11.94 -18.32
N GLY A 283 -32.17 11.18 -17.96
CA GLY A 283 -33.54 11.37 -18.46
C GLY A 283 -33.89 10.70 -19.79
N ASP A 284 -33.13 9.71 -20.26
CA ASP A 284 -33.49 8.88 -21.42
C ASP A 284 -33.90 7.43 -21.06
N GLY A 285 -33.98 7.11 -19.77
CA GLY A 285 -34.53 5.87 -19.24
C GLY A 285 -33.75 5.29 -18.06
N CYS A 286 -32.51 5.74 -17.86
CA CYS A 286 -31.66 5.36 -16.75
C CYS A 286 -30.77 6.53 -16.29
N SER A 287 -30.61 6.71 -14.99
CA SER A 287 -29.79 7.80 -14.44
C SER A 287 -28.30 7.59 -14.68
N VAL A 288 -27.50 8.64 -14.54
CA VAL A 288 -26.02 8.56 -14.55
C VAL A 288 -25.40 7.62 -13.49
N THR A 289 -26.21 7.11 -12.55
CA THR A 289 -25.82 6.13 -11.53
C THR A 289 -26.52 4.77 -11.66
N CYS A 290 -27.22 4.54 -12.77
CA CYS A 290 -27.89 3.29 -13.14
C CYS A 290 -29.11 2.96 -12.28
N GLN A 291 -29.90 4.02 -12.03
CA GLN A 291 -31.21 3.97 -11.39
C GLN A 291 -32.33 4.28 -12.37
N ALA A 292 -33.44 3.55 -12.30
CA ALA A 292 -34.57 3.77 -13.20
C ALA A 292 -35.27 5.10 -12.87
N GLU A 293 -35.40 5.97 -13.87
CA GLU A 293 -36.05 7.29 -13.78
C GLU A 293 -37.55 7.14 -13.50
N ALA A 294 -38.08 7.77 -12.45
CA ALA A 294 -39.49 7.70 -12.06
C ALA A 294 -39.88 8.79 -11.05
N CYS A 295 -40.93 9.56 -11.36
CA CYS A 295 -41.59 10.50 -10.44
C CYS A 295 -41.76 9.88 -9.04
N GLY A 296 -41.17 10.54 -8.04
CA GLY A 296 -41.14 10.11 -6.65
C GLY A 296 -39.93 9.28 -6.25
N ASN A 297 -38.82 9.34 -6.98
CA ASN A 297 -37.56 8.66 -6.64
C ASN A 297 -36.61 9.54 -5.79
N GLY A 298 -36.96 10.81 -5.59
CA GLY A 298 -36.22 11.74 -4.75
C GLY A 298 -35.12 12.51 -5.47
N SER A 299 -35.15 12.56 -6.80
CA SER A 299 -34.28 13.40 -7.62
C SER A 299 -35.09 13.98 -8.80
N PRO A 300 -35.10 15.30 -9.03
CA PRO A 300 -35.89 15.87 -10.13
C PRO A 300 -35.31 15.51 -11.51
N ASP A 301 -36.01 14.65 -12.25
CA ASP A 301 -35.58 14.13 -13.55
C ASP A 301 -35.98 15.07 -14.73
N ILE A 302 -35.32 14.98 -15.90
CA ILE A 302 -35.55 15.92 -17.02
C ILE A 302 -36.94 15.69 -17.68
N GLY A 303 -37.90 16.56 -17.38
CA GLY A 303 -39.30 16.44 -17.83
C GLY A 303 -40.32 16.62 -16.69
N GLU A 304 -39.84 16.56 -15.45
CA GLU A 304 -40.59 16.81 -14.23
C GLU A 304 -40.46 18.29 -13.84
N GLN A 305 -41.55 18.90 -13.36
CA GLN A 305 -41.50 20.29 -12.85
C GLN A 305 -41.16 20.34 -11.35
N CYS A 306 -41.19 19.19 -10.67
CA CYS A 306 -40.87 18.95 -9.26
C CYS A 306 -40.74 17.42 -9.02
N ASP A 307 -40.07 16.97 -7.96
CA ASP A 307 -40.03 15.56 -7.45
C ASP A 307 -39.88 15.61 -5.91
N ASP A 308 -40.75 14.93 -5.18
CA ASP A 308 -40.82 14.90 -3.71
C ASP A 308 -40.67 13.48 -3.12
N SER A 309 -39.89 12.63 -3.77
CA SER A 309 -39.56 11.27 -3.29
C SER A 309 -40.76 10.33 -3.10
N ASN A 310 -41.94 10.69 -3.63
CA ASN A 310 -43.09 9.80 -3.70
C ASN A 310 -44.08 10.21 -4.83
N ILE A 311 -45.18 9.46 -4.99
CA ILE A 311 -46.22 9.72 -6.02
C ILE A 311 -47.55 10.15 -5.42
N VAL A 312 -47.55 10.54 -4.14
CA VAL A 312 -48.72 11.12 -3.50
C VAL A 312 -48.86 12.51 -4.09
N GLY A 313 -50.06 12.90 -4.52
CA GLY A 313 -50.28 14.28 -4.94
C GLY A 313 -50.51 15.13 -3.70
N GLY A 314 -49.80 16.25 -3.60
CA GLY A 314 -50.16 17.29 -2.65
C GLY A 314 -49.17 17.63 -1.55
N ASP A 315 -47.90 17.33 -1.77
CA ASP A 315 -46.78 17.54 -0.85
C ASP A 315 -45.66 18.38 -1.48
N GLY A 316 -46.03 19.20 -2.47
CA GLY A 316 -45.14 20.09 -3.21
C GLY A 316 -45.04 19.71 -4.68
N CYS A 317 -45.43 18.48 -5.03
CA CYS A 317 -45.57 18.03 -6.40
C CYS A 317 -46.84 17.21 -6.61
N SER A 318 -47.43 17.27 -7.80
CA SER A 318 -48.57 16.39 -8.13
C SER A 318 -48.07 14.98 -8.49
N ALA A 319 -48.95 13.97 -8.42
CA ALA A 319 -48.63 12.57 -8.78
C ALA A 319 -48.22 12.34 -10.26
N THR A 320 -48.13 13.41 -11.05
CA THR A 320 -47.62 13.44 -12.43
C THR A 320 -46.50 14.47 -12.62
N CYS A 321 -45.91 14.92 -11.52
CA CYS A 321 -44.79 15.83 -11.45
C CYS A 321 -45.01 17.23 -12.11
N GLN A 322 -46.08 17.94 -11.70
CA GLN A 322 -46.50 19.32 -12.10
C GLN A 322 -46.81 20.25 -10.88
N MET A 323 -46.70 21.59 -11.03
CA MET A 323 -46.95 22.63 -9.99
C MET A 323 -48.42 23.18 -9.94
N GLU A 324 -48.91 23.65 -8.77
CA GLU A 324 -50.33 24.07 -8.47
C GLU A 324 -50.56 25.62 -8.29
N ALA A 325 -51.80 26.22 -8.42
CA ALA A 325 -52.06 27.71 -8.41
C ALA A 325 -53.47 28.31 -8.03
N CYS A 326 -53.46 29.49 -7.35
CA CYS A 326 -54.53 30.25 -6.63
C CYS A 326 -55.54 31.13 -7.41
N GLY A 327 -56.82 31.14 -6.96
CA GLY A 327 -57.91 32.04 -7.37
C GLY A 327 -58.95 31.42 -8.32
N ASN A 328 -59.01 30.09 -8.35
CA ASN A 328 -59.77 29.31 -9.32
C ASN A 328 -61.11 28.78 -8.76
N GLY A 329 -61.39 29.05 -7.48
CA GLY A 329 -62.63 28.67 -6.79
C GLY A 329 -62.61 27.26 -6.21
N THR A 330 -61.45 26.60 -6.18
CA THR A 330 -61.22 25.31 -5.52
C THR A 330 -59.92 25.40 -4.72
N VAL A 331 -59.96 25.00 -3.44
CA VAL A 331 -58.78 25.04 -2.57
C VAL A 331 -57.86 23.87 -2.93
N ASP A 332 -56.77 24.18 -3.65
CA ASP A 332 -55.69 23.26 -4.01
C ASP A 332 -54.65 23.21 -2.86
N ILE A 333 -53.77 22.19 -2.78
CA ILE A 333 -52.98 22.01 -1.54
C ILE A 333 -51.67 22.81 -1.60
N GLY A 334 -51.56 23.77 -0.68
CA GLY A 334 -50.63 24.90 -0.78
C GLY A 334 -51.37 26.25 -0.70
N GLU A 335 -52.68 26.24 -0.94
CA GLU A 335 -53.57 27.36 -0.62
C GLU A 335 -54.13 27.19 0.79
N SER A 336 -54.02 28.25 1.60
CA SER A 336 -54.61 28.24 2.94
C SER A 336 -56.11 28.60 2.90
N CYS A 337 -56.54 29.26 1.81
CA CYS A 337 -57.91 29.60 1.48
C CYS A 337 -58.02 29.97 -0.02
N ASP A 338 -59.17 29.74 -0.68
CA ASP A 338 -59.51 30.24 -2.02
C ASP A 338 -61.00 30.64 -2.01
N ASP A 339 -61.27 31.93 -2.15
CA ASP A 339 -62.62 32.52 -2.08
C ASP A 339 -63.18 32.87 -3.47
N GLY A 340 -62.54 32.35 -4.54
CA GLY A 340 -62.89 32.58 -5.93
C GLY A 340 -62.59 33.99 -6.45
N ASN A 341 -61.85 34.81 -5.71
CA ASN A 341 -61.43 36.15 -6.15
C ASN A 341 -60.05 36.57 -5.58
N THR A 342 -59.72 37.87 -5.63
CA THR A 342 -58.40 38.42 -5.22
C THR A 342 -58.53 39.67 -4.33
N GLY A 343 -59.62 39.80 -3.58
CA GLY A 343 -59.84 40.84 -2.57
C GLY A 343 -59.07 40.61 -1.27
N CYS A 344 -59.07 41.56 -0.34
CA CYS A 344 -58.51 41.39 1.01
C CYS A 344 -59.48 41.96 2.07
N GLY A 345 -59.56 41.36 3.27
CA GLY A 345 -60.44 41.79 4.38
C GLY A 345 -61.76 41.00 4.51
N ASP A 346 -61.94 39.93 3.75
CA ASP A 346 -63.12 39.06 3.73
C ASP A 346 -62.79 37.58 4.04
N GLY A 347 -61.59 37.32 4.57
CA GLY A 347 -61.17 36.02 5.08
C GLY A 347 -60.14 35.28 4.23
N CYS A 348 -59.71 35.85 3.09
CA CYS A 348 -58.58 35.35 2.32
C CYS A 348 -57.84 36.50 1.62
N ARG A 349 -56.51 36.44 1.53
CA ARG A 349 -55.70 37.43 0.80
C ARG A 349 -55.56 37.04 -0.68
N ALA A 350 -55.12 38.00 -1.50
CA ALA A 350 -54.98 37.85 -2.95
C ALA A 350 -53.91 36.82 -3.40
N ASP A 351 -53.14 36.29 -2.46
CA ASP A 351 -52.14 35.22 -2.62
C ASP A 351 -52.58 33.89 -1.98
N CYS A 352 -53.88 33.75 -1.67
CA CYS A 352 -54.49 32.56 -1.04
C CYS A 352 -53.96 32.22 0.36
N THR A 353 -53.59 33.25 1.13
CA THR A 353 -53.18 33.15 2.54
C THR A 353 -54.24 33.71 3.50
N VAL A 354 -54.30 33.14 4.70
CA VAL A 354 -55.23 33.56 5.77
C VAL A 354 -54.60 34.71 6.55
N GLU A 355 -55.39 35.72 6.94
CA GLU A 355 -54.96 36.85 7.78
C GLU A 355 -54.43 36.34 9.14
N ALA A 356 -53.18 36.66 9.51
CA ALA A 356 -52.45 36.04 10.63
C ALA A 356 -51.43 36.99 11.30
N CYS A 357 -51.27 36.84 12.61
CA CYS A 357 -50.26 37.47 13.45
C CYS A 357 -48.84 37.18 12.94
N GLY A 358 -47.94 38.16 13.04
CA GLY A 358 -46.54 38.02 12.67
C GLY A 358 -46.27 38.20 11.18
N ASP A 359 -47.07 39.00 10.48
CA ASP A 359 -46.95 39.23 9.04
C ASP A 359 -46.42 40.63 8.68
N GLY A 360 -46.21 41.46 9.69
CA GLY A 360 -45.54 42.75 9.63
C GLY A 360 -46.52 43.88 9.48
N ILE A 361 -47.82 43.57 9.59
CA ILE A 361 -48.93 44.47 9.37
C ILE A 361 -49.82 44.38 10.61
N PRO A 362 -49.72 45.34 11.54
CA PRO A 362 -50.52 45.31 12.77
C PRO A 362 -52.01 45.34 12.46
N ASP A 363 -52.67 44.19 12.59
CA ASP A 363 -54.08 44.05 12.31
C ASP A 363 -54.93 44.54 13.50
N PRO A 364 -56.22 44.89 13.30
CA PRO A 364 -57.02 45.56 14.34
C PRO A 364 -57.24 44.78 15.65
N GLN A 365 -56.78 43.53 15.77
CA GLN A 365 -56.97 42.64 16.93
C GLN A 365 -55.66 42.25 17.67
N GLU A 366 -54.49 42.79 17.28
CA GLU A 366 -53.17 42.40 17.82
C GLU A 366 -52.56 43.44 18.79
N GLY A 367 -51.77 42.98 19.79
CA GLY A 367 -51.11 43.82 20.80
C GLY A 367 -49.73 44.36 20.36
N CYS A 368 -49.04 43.60 19.52
CA CYS A 368 -47.86 43.95 18.73
C CYS A 368 -47.83 43.04 17.48
N ASP A 369 -47.10 43.42 16.44
CA ASP A 369 -46.78 42.59 15.27
C ASP A 369 -45.48 43.15 14.68
N ASP A 370 -44.43 42.34 14.66
CA ASP A 370 -43.08 42.66 14.20
C ASP A 370 -42.69 41.92 12.90
N GLY A 371 -43.66 41.29 12.25
CA GLY A 371 -43.47 40.67 10.95
C GLY A 371 -42.86 39.29 10.93
N ASN A 372 -42.92 38.61 12.07
CA ASN A 372 -42.77 37.18 12.15
C ASN A 372 -43.51 36.64 13.37
N LEU A 373 -43.62 35.32 13.47
CA LEU A 373 -44.15 34.62 14.65
C LEU A 373 -43.01 34.14 15.55
N ALA A 374 -41.84 34.78 15.48
CA ALA A 374 -40.70 34.39 16.29
C ALA A 374 -40.86 35.05 17.65
N ASP A 375 -41.08 34.22 18.66
CA ASP A 375 -41.12 34.70 20.01
C ASP A 375 -39.78 35.35 20.39
N GLY A 376 -39.85 36.49 21.07
CA GLY A 376 -38.70 37.10 21.72
C GLY A 376 -37.89 38.10 20.90
N ASP A 377 -38.28 38.41 19.66
CA ASP A 377 -37.63 39.42 18.84
C ASP A 377 -38.35 40.79 18.80
N GLY A 378 -39.45 40.90 19.53
CA GLY A 378 -40.20 42.15 19.74
C GLY A 378 -41.63 41.89 20.21
N CYS A 379 -42.22 40.80 19.74
CA CYS A 379 -43.56 40.31 20.00
C CYS A 379 -43.54 38.77 20.05
N GLN A 380 -44.41 38.17 20.86
CA GLN A 380 -44.62 36.73 20.88
C GLN A 380 -45.55 36.32 19.72
N ASN A 381 -45.52 35.04 19.36
CA ASN A 381 -46.29 34.42 18.28
C ASN A 381 -47.82 34.47 18.49
N ASP A 382 -48.26 34.81 19.69
CA ASP A 382 -49.65 35.08 20.05
C ASP A 382 -49.98 36.58 20.09
N CYS A 383 -49.06 37.40 19.58
CA CYS A 383 -49.11 38.84 19.52
C CYS A 383 -49.10 39.54 20.91
N MET A 384 -48.36 38.96 21.89
CA MET A 384 -48.08 39.48 23.25
C MET A 384 -46.59 39.85 23.49
N LEU A 385 -46.19 40.34 24.68
CA LEU A 385 -44.82 40.83 24.95
C LEU A 385 -43.94 39.82 25.74
N PRO A 386 -42.59 39.79 25.56
CA PRO A 386 -41.70 38.70 26.06
C PRO A 386 -41.38 38.64 27.58
N GLN A 387 -41.03 37.46 28.14
CA GLN A 387 -40.89 37.13 29.59
C GLN A 387 -39.93 35.94 29.94
N CYS A 388 -38.82 36.17 30.68
CA CYS A 388 -37.93 35.11 31.21
C CYS A 388 -38.60 33.97 32.00
N GLY A 389 -38.24 32.74 31.63
CA GLY A 389 -38.66 31.45 32.19
C GLY A 389 -39.93 30.89 31.54
N ASP A 390 -40.30 31.36 30.35
CA ASP A 390 -41.49 30.92 29.61
C ASP A 390 -41.18 29.85 28.54
N GLY A 391 -39.90 29.49 28.38
CA GLY A 391 -39.43 28.42 27.51
C GLY A 391 -38.98 28.91 26.16
N ILE A 392 -38.86 30.22 26.00
CA ILE A 392 -38.54 30.85 24.74
C ILE A 392 -37.39 31.85 24.93
N LEU A 393 -36.32 31.68 24.13
CA LEU A 393 -35.11 32.48 24.25
C LEU A 393 -35.29 33.89 23.64
N ASP A 394 -35.57 34.89 24.48
CA ASP A 394 -35.79 36.27 24.04
C ASP A 394 -34.49 37.05 23.73
N LEU A 395 -34.55 38.12 22.92
CA LEU A 395 -33.39 38.96 22.53
C LEU A 395 -32.63 39.63 23.70
N GLN A 396 -33.20 39.64 24.92
CA GLN A 396 -32.54 40.14 26.14
C GLN A 396 -32.04 39.02 27.07
N GLU A 397 -32.15 37.77 26.65
CA GLU A 397 -31.85 36.57 27.42
C GLU A 397 -30.68 35.80 26.81
N GLY A 398 -29.77 35.33 27.66
CA GLY A 398 -28.66 34.48 27.25
C GLY A 398 -29.03 33.00 27.14
N CYS A 399 -30.09 32.56 27.81
CA CYS A 399 -30.72 31.25 27.73
C CYS A 399 -32.15 31.35 28.33
N ASP A 400 -33.04 30.39 28.03
CA ASP A 400 -34.34 30.19 28.70
C ASP A 400 -34.69 28.70 28.64
N ASP A 401 -34.89 28.06 29.79
CA ASP A 401 -35.16 26.62 29.92
C ASP A 401 -36.60 26.32 30.40
N GLY A 402 -37.51 27.29 30.25
CA GLY A 402 -38.93 27.14 30.59
C GLY A 402 -39.23 27.21 32.07
N ASN A 403 -38.26 27.60 32.89
CA ASN A 403 -38.46 27.84 34.30
C ASN A 403 -37.45 28.84 34.88
N THR A 404 -37.37 28.97 36.21
CA THR A 404 -36.48 29.93 36.90
C THR A 404 -35.62 29.24 37.98
N ILE A 405 -35.39 27.93 37.82
CA ILE A 405 -34.46 27.14 38.62
C ILE A 405 -33.04 27.44 38.05
N SER A 406 -31.99 26.93 38.68
CA SER A 406 -30.62 27.15 38.19
C SER A 406 -29.86 25.83 38.28
N GLY A 407 -29.02 25.54 37.28
CA GLY A 407 -28.35 24.25 37.11
C GLY A 407 -29.14 23.21 36.31
N ASP A 408 -30.11 23.65 35.50
CA ASP A 408 -30.92 22.81 34.60
C ASP A 408 -30.90 23.25 33.13
N GLY A 409 -29.90 24.05 32.75
CA GLY A 409 -29.67 24.53 31.38
C GLY A 409 -29.73 26.04 31.24
N CYS A 410 -30.35 26.74 32.20
CA CYS A 410 -30.29 28.18 32.29
C CYS A 410 -30.30 28.71 33.73
N ALA A 411 -29.53 29.75 34.03
CA ALA A 411 -29.61 30.41 35.33
C ALA A 411 -30.92 31.20 35.48
N ALA A 412 -31.42 31.38 36.71
CA ALA A 412 -32.68 32.07 37.01
C ALA A 412 -32.79 33.55 36.55
N GLY A 413 -31.69 34.11 36.02
CA GLY A 413 -31.63 35.44 35.41
C GLY A 413 -31.49 35.40 33.88
N CYS A 414 -31.78 34.26 33.26
CA CYS A 414 -31.70 34.02 31.82
C CYS A 414 -30.30 34.33 31.24
N THR A 415 -29.25 33.65 31.74
CA THR A 415 -27.85 33.76 31.25
C THR A 415 -27.17 32.39 31.15
N LEU A 416 -26.48 32.11 30.03
CA LEU A 416 -25.79 30.84 29.74
C LEU A 416 -24.84 30.39 30.88
N GLU A 417 -24.89 29.10 31.18
CA GLU A 417 -23.96 28.43 32.11
C GLU A 417 -22.57 28.28 31.43
N ALA A 418 -21.49 28.35 32.21
CA ALA A 418 -20.14 28.64 31.71
C ALA A 418 -19.15 27.49 31.98
N CYS A 419 -18.41 27.14 30.91
CA CYS A 419 -17.30 26.18 30.90
C CYS A 419 -16.21 26.52 31.94
N GLY A 420 -15.81 25.53 32.73
CA GLY A 420 -14.79 25.63 33.77
C GLY A 420 -15.35 25.88 35.16
N ASN A 421 -16.60 25.49 35.42
CA ASN A 421 -17.27 25.67 36.71
C ASN A 421 -17.21 24.40 37.59
N GLY A 422 -16.74 23.28 37.03
CA GLY A 422 -16.51 22.00 37.69
C GLY A 422 -17.71 21.06 37.64
N ILE A 423 -18.70 21.36 36.80
CA ILE A 423 -19.93 20.58 36.60
C ILE A 423 -20.11 20.43 35.10
N VAL A 424 -20.22 19.18 34.62
CA VAL A 424 -20.47 18.91 33.20
C VAL A 424 -21.94 19.18 32.91
N ASP A 425 -22.22 20.33 32.31
CA ASP A 425 -23.57 20.79 31.97
C ASP A 425 -24.05 20.17 30.63
N MET A 426 -25.36 20.20 30.36
CA MET A 426 -25.92 19.53 29.17
C MET A 426 -25.54 20.30 27.88
N GLY A 427 -24.51 19.83 27.17
CA GLY A 427 -23.93 20.48 26.00
C GLY A 427 -22.39 20.49 26.02
N GLU A 428 -21.81 20.25 27.19
CA GLU A 428 -20.36 20.12 27.37
C GLU A 428 -19.91 18.66 27.21
N GLY A 429 -18.80 18.45 26.49
CA GLY A 429 -18.15 17.14 26.39
C GLY A 429 -17.35 16.78 27.65
N CYS A 430 -16.91 17.80 28.38
CA CYS A 430 -16.18 17.75 29.66
C CYS A 430 -16.22 19.13 30.34
N ASP A 431 -15.94 19.20 31.65
CA ASP A 431 -15.67 20.43 32.43
C ASP A 431 -14.78 20.03 33.62
N ASP A 432 -13.57 20.59 33.69
CA ASP A 432 -12.56 20.28 34.72
C ASP A 432 -12.41 21.37 35.80
N GLY A 433 -13.34 22.32 35.85
CA GLY A 433 -13.35 23.40 36.82
C GLY A 433 -12.41 24.55 36.51
N ASN A 434 -11.86 24.62 35.30
CA ASN A 434 -11.15 25.79 34.81
C ASN A 434 -11.19 25.91 33.28
N THR A 435 -10.42 26.86 32.71
CA THR A 435 -10.38 27.11 31.25
C THR A 435 -8.97 26.95 30.67
N ALA A 436 -8.06 26.27 31.39
CA ALA A 436 -6.82 25.81 30.81
C ALA A 436 -7.13 24.62 29.88
N GLY A 437 -6.26 24.38 28.91
CA GLY A 437 -6.25 23.11 28.17
C GLY A 437 -5.06 22.28 28.62
N GLY A 438 -5.13 20.97 28.42
CA GLY A 438 -4.12 20.00 28.80
C GLY A 438 -4.30 19.40 30.20
N ASP A 439 -5.49 19.51 30.79
CA ASP A 439 -5.85 18.91 32.07
C ASP A 439 -7.12 18.05 32.00
N GLY A 440 -7.49 17.63 30.79
CA GLY A 440 -8.59 16.70 30.54
C GLY A 440 -9.83 17.34 29.91
N CYS A 441 -9.81 18.65 29.65
CA CYS A 441 -10.84 19.34 28.88
C CYS A 441 -10.29 20.56 28.15
N ARG A 442 -10.71 20.80 26.90
CA ARG A 442 -10.36 22.03 26.18
C ARG A 442 -11.14 23.23 26.75
N ALA A 443 -10.61 24.42 26.53
CA ALA A 443 -11.24 25.68 26.98
C ALA A 443 -12.62 25.98 26.36
N ASP A 444 -13.05 25.22 25.36
CA ASP A 444 -14.38 25.25 24.75
C ASP A 444 -15.28 24.08 25.19
N CYS A 445 -14.89 23.36 26.25
CA CYS A 445 -15.61 22.23 26.83
C CYS A 445 -15.77 21.03 25.87
N THR A 446 -14.79 20.83 25.00
CA THR A 446 -14.63 19.62 24.18
C THR A 446 -13.53 18.70 24.73
N LEU A 447 -13.72 17.39 24.56
CA LEU A 447 -12.74 16.39 24.97
C LEU A 447 -11.50 16.47 24.10
N GLU A 448 -10.32 16.42 24.73
CA GLU A 448 -9.02 16.28 24.08
C GLU A 448 -8.91 14.86 23.52
N VAL A 449 -8.74 14.72 22.20
CA VAL A 449 -8.75 13.42 21.49
C VAL A 449 -7.64 13.38 20.46
N CYS A 450 -6.76 12.39 20.64
CA CYS A 450 -5.71 12.07 19.70
C CYS A 450 -6.23 11.78 18.28
N GLY A 451 -5.61 12.41 17.29
CA GLY A 451 -5.86 12.19 15.88
C GLY A 451 -6.96 13.08 15.31
N ASP A 452 -7.22 14.24 15.92
CA ASP A 452 -8.21 15.20 15.46
C ASP A 452 -7.61 16.38 14.67
N GLY A 453 -6.29 16.41 14.55
CA GLY A 453 -5.51 17.39 13.78
C GLY A 453 -5.05 18.57 14.63
N ILE A 454 -5.27 18.54 15.95
CA ILE A 454 -4.96 19.63 16.88
C ILE A 454 -4.04 19.10 17.98
N LEU A 455 -2.79 19.57 17.99
CA LEU A 455 -1.82 19.20 19.02
C LEU A 455 -2.22 19.75 20.40
N ASP A 456 -2.79 18.90 21.25
CA ASP A 456 -3.15 19.22 22.63
C ASP A 456 -1.92 19.18 23.57
N PRO A 457 -1.96 19.82 24.76
CA PRO A 457 -0.78 19.91 25.63
C PRO A 457 -0.31 18.57 26.22
N ASP A 458 -1.19 17.57 26.29
CA ASP A 458 -0.89 16.19 26.70
C ASP A 458 -0.39 15.30 25.52
N GLU A 459 -0.38 15.84 24.30
CA GLU A 459 0.06 15.16 23.09
C GLU A 459 1.48 15.57 22.68
N GLN A 460 2.29 14.62 22.23
CA GLN A 460 3.64 14.89 21.72
C GLN A 460 3.63 15.15 20.20
N CYS A 461 2.60 14.67 19.51
CA CYS A 461 2.28 14.89 18.10
C CYS A 461 0.78 14.68 17.88
N ASP A 462 0.23 15.21 16.79
CA ASP A 462 -1.10 14.87 16.26
C ASP A 462 -1.04 15.07 14.74
N ASP A 463 -1.34 14.02 13.97
CA ASP A 463 -1.35 14.02 12.50
C ASP A 463 -2.74 13.83 11.89
N GLY A 464 -3.79 14.12 12.68
CA GLY A 464 -5.18 14.11 12.24
C GLY A 464 -5.76 12.73 12.03
N ASN A 465 -5.13 11.69 12.58
CA ASN A 465 -5.70 10.35 12.64
C ASN A 465 -5.12 9.51 13.81
N VAL A 466 -5.68 8.33 14.06
CA VAL A 466 -5.23 7.41 15.13
C VAL A 466 -4.45 6.21 14.58
N ILE A 467 -4.01 6.28 13.33
CA ILE A 467 -3.15 5.26 12.71
C ILE A 467 -1.74 5.51 13.24
N GLY A 468 -1.04 4.45 13.63
CA GLY A 468 0.40 4.55 13.93
C GLY A 468 1.21 4.28 12.65
N GLY A 469 2.43 4.81 12.59
CA GLY A 469 3.37 4.60 11.47
C GLY A 469 3.41 5.75 10.44
N ASP A 470 2.68 6.84 10.64
CA ASP A 470 2.64 8.01 9.75
C ASP A 470 3.14 9.32 10.40
N SER A 471 4.09 9.18 11.34
CA SER A 471 4.80 10.23 12.11
C SER A 471 4.20 10.62 13.46
N CYS A 472 3.03 10.09 13.80
CA CYS A 472 2.50 10.05 15.14
C CYS A 472 1.86 8.68 15.44
N SER A 473 1.93 8.22 16.68
CA SER A 473 1.25 6.98 17.08
C SER A 473 -0.24 7.23 17.36
N GLY A 474 -1.07 6.19 17.33
CA GLY A 474 -2.49 6.25 17.73
C GLY A 474 -2.76 6.55 19.21
N SER A 475 -1.72 6.94 19.97
CA SER A 475 -1.82 7.48 21.34
C SER A 475 -1.12 8.84 21.46
N CYS A 476 -0.85 9.50 20.34
CA CYS A 476 -0.29 10.84 20.22
C CYS A 476 1.09 11.00 20.88
N ILE A 477 1.89 9.94 20.75
CA ILE A 477 3.31 9.89 21.10
C ILE A 477 4.11 9.86 19.80
N VAL A 478 5.20 10.63 19.75
CA VAL A 478 6.13 10.61 18.62
C VAL A 478 6.80 9.24 18.56
N GLU A 479 6.61 8.54 17.44
CA GLU A 479 7.28 7.27 17.16
C GLU A 479 8.77 7.54 16.98
N LEU A 480 9.56 7.11 17.96
CA LEU A 480 10.97 7.44 18.09
C LEU A 480 11.76 6.16 18.33
N CYS A 481 12.68 5.89 17.41
CA CYS A 481 13.63 4.81 17.54
C CYS A 481 14.36 4.86 18.88
N GLY A 482 14.38 3.72 19.58
CA GLY A 482 15.05 3.54 20.86
C GLY A 482 14.15 3.73 22.08
N ASN A 483 12.84 3.52 21.94
CA ASN A 483 11.87 3.61 23.05
C ASN A 483 11.59 2.24 23.72
N GLY A 484 12.08 1.15 23.12
CA GLY A 484 11.99 -0.22 23.60
C GLY A 484 10.77 -0.98 23.08
N VAL A 485 10.08 -0.42 22.09
CA VAL A 485 8.85 -0.96 21.49
C VAL A 485 9.01 -0.90 19.97
N VAL A 486 8.89 -2.04 19.29
CA VAL A 486 8.97 -2.09 17.83
C VAL A 486 7.68 -1.50 17.24
N ASP A 487 7.76 -0.27 16.74
CA ASP A 487 6.64 0.47 16.17
C ASP A 487 6.44 0.16 14.66
N MET A 488 5.30 0.55 14.08
CA MET A 488 4.99 0.23 12.68
C MET A 488 5.87 1.04 11.70
N GLY A 489 6.92 0.41 11.18
CA GLY A 489 7.91 1.07 10.30
C GLY A 489 9.35 0.80 10.75
N GLU A 490 9.52 0.30 11.97
CA GLU A 490 10.78 -0.18 12.52
C GLU A 490 10.95 -1.68 12.24
N ASP A 491 12.16 -2.10 11.95
CA ASP A 491 12.52 -3.51 11.82
C ASP A 491 12.97 -4.10 13.17
N CYS A 492 13.40 -3.25 14.10
CA CYS A 492 13.74 -3.58 15.49
C CYS A 492 13.70 -2.30 16.35
N ASP A 493 13.66 -2.45 17.69
CA ASP A 493 13.88 -1.39 18.68
C ASP A 493 14.42 -2.06 19.95
N ASP A 494 15.60 -1.65 20.42
CA ASP A 494 16.29 -2.21 21.59
C ASP A 494 16.31 -1.26 22.81
N GLY A 495 15.47 -0.22 22.79
CA GLY A 495 15.33 0.73 23.89
C GLY A 495 16.40 1.81 23.92
N ASN A 496 17.20 1.93 22.85
CA ASN A 496 18.14 3.03 22.71
C ASN A 496 18.48 3.37 21.24
N THR A 497 19.28 4.42 21.03
CA THR A 497 19.67 4.91 19.68
C THR A 497 21.14 4.61 19.37
N MET A 498 21.74 3.63 20.04
CA MET A 498 23.08 3.18 19.69
C MET A 498 22.98 2.19 18.52
N SER A 499 23.98 2.23 17.64
CA SER A 499 24.14 1.20 16.63
C SER A 499 25.02 0.07 17.17
N GLY A 500 24.66 -1.17 16.83
CA GLY A 500 25.46 -2.37 17.07
C GLY A 500 25.23 -3.06 18.41
N ASP A 501 24.11 -2.81 19.10
CA ASP A 501 23.73 -3.48 20.36
C ASP A 501 22.38 -4.23 20.30
N GLY A 502 21.92 -4.53 19.09
CA GLY A 502 20.71 -5.32 18.82
C GLY A 502 19.82 -4.68 17.78
N CYS A 503 19.83 -3.35 17.70
CA CYS A 503 19.22 -2.57 16.65
C CYS A 503 20.17 -1.42 16.23
N ARG A 504 19.89 -0.80 15.08
CA ARG A 504 20.62 0.39 14.64
C ARG A 504 19.92 1.64 15.18
N ALA A 505 20.65 2.76 15.28
CA ALA A 505 20.13 4.07 15.68
C ALA A 505 18.94 4.60 14.84
N ASP A 506 18.68 4.01 13.67
CA ASP A 506 17.55 4.30 12.77
C ASP A 506 16.47 3.21 12.77
N CYS A 507 16.54 2.28 13.73
CA CYS A 507 15.61 1.18 13.96
C CYS A 507 15.43 0.22 12.78
N LEU A 508 16.48 0.13 11.96
CA LEU A 508 16.60 -0.82 10.86
C LEU A 508 17.49 -1.98 11.30
N ALA A 509 16.97 -3.20 11.23
CA ALA A 509 17.74 -4.41 11.45
C ALA A 509 18.81 -4.60 10.36
N CYS A 510 19.94 -5.20 10.72
CA CYS A 510 20.98 -5.60 9.79
C CYS A 510 20.40 -6.54 8.72
N ALA A 511 20.19 -6.00 7.51
CA ALA A 511 19.49 -6.72 6.44
C ALA A 511 19.80 -6.17 5.05
N CYS A 512 19.89 -7.08 4.09
CA CYS A 512 20.24 -6.74 2.72
C CYS A 512 19.22 -5.91 1.94
N ARG A 513 17.98 -5.76 2.43
CA ARG A 513 16.97 -4.91 1.77
C ARG A 513 17.37 -3.41 1.77
N ASN A 514 18.24 -3.00 2.69
CA ASN A 514 18.71 -1.62 2.85
C ASN A 514 20.22 -1.47 2.65
N ALA A 515 20.84 -2.41 1.93
CA ALA A 515 22.29 -2.42 1.73
C ALA A 515 22.78 -1.15 1.03
N THR A 516 23.79 -0.51 1.63
CA THR A 516 24.56 0.59 1.03
C THR A 516 25.45 0.11 -0.12
N MET A 517 25.89 -1.15 -0.07
CA MET A 517 26.71 -1.79 -1.09
C MET A 517 26.36 -3.28 -1.21
N SER A 518 26.42 -3.85 -2.42
CA SER A 518 26.20 -5.28 -2.60
C SER A 518 27.03 -5.90 -3.72
N GLY A 519 27.47 -7.15 -3.54
CA GLY A 519 28.31 -7.92 -4.48
C GLY A 519 27.50 -8.61 -5.57
N GLY A 520 26.56 -9.47 -5.19
CA GLY A 520 25.83 -10.31 -6.14
C GLY A 520 26.21 -11.78 -5.97
N PRO A 521 26.04 -12.63 -6.99
CA PRO A 521 26.17 -14.09 -6.82
C PRO A 521 27.57 -14.66 -7.14
N GLY A 522 28.65 -13.86 -7.17
CA GLY A 522 30.00 -14.39 -7.36
C GLY A 522 31.01 -13.74 -6.43
N ASP A 523 32.22 -14.29 -6.37
CA ASP A 523 33.28 -13.85 -5.45
C ASP A 523 33.63 -12.36 -5.61
N ASP A 524 33.16 -11.55 -4.67
CA ASP A 524 33.24 -10.08 -4.71
C ASP A 524 34.20 -9.51 -3.67
N LEU A 525 34.72 -8.31 -3.97
CA LEU A 525 35.51 -7.51 -3.03
C LEU A 525 34.71 -6.24 -2.70
N LEU A 526 34.18 -6.18 -1.49
CA LEU A 526 33.35 -5.09 -1.00
C LEU A 526 34.07 -4.36 0.14
N ILE A 527 34.18 -3.04 0.01
CA ILE A 527 34.89 -2.21 0.97
C ILE A 527 34.01 -1.02 1.31
N GLY A 528 33.64 -0.93 2.59
CA GLY A 528 32.91 0.16 3.20
C GLY A 528 33.71 1.46 3.28
N THR A 529 33.08 2.43 3.92
CA THR A 529 33.55 3.80 4.11
C THR A 529 34.10 3.97 5.53
N ILE A 530 34.05 5.18 6.10
CA ILE A 530 34.54 5.46 7.46
C ILE A 530 33.34 5.73 8.40
N GLY A 531 32.11 5.44 7.96
CA GLY A 531 30.92 5.53 8.79
C GLY A 531 30.07 4.28 8.62
N ASP A 532 28.98 4.20 9.38
CA ASP A 532 28.10 3.04 9.49
C ASP A 532 27.52 2.56 8.14
N ASP A 533 28.03 1.44 7.64
CA ASP A 533 27.67 0.85 6.36
C ASP A 533 26.83 -0.44 6.50
N ILE A 534 26.04 -0.74 5.47
CA ILE A 534 25.33 -2.02 5.32
C ILE A 534 25.83 -2.67 4.03
N ILE A 535 26.54 -3.80 4.12
CA ILE A 535 27.20 -4.43 2.99
C ILE A 535 26.77 -5.89 2.88
N CYS A 536 26.35 -6.30 1.68
CA CYS A 536 25.90 -7.67 1.41
C CYS A 536 26.66 -8.33 0.26
N GLY A 537 27.32 -9.46 0.53
CA GLY A 537 27.96 -10.32 -0.47
C GLY A 537 26.93 -10.97 -1.38
N PHE A 538 25.96 -11.65 -0.78
CA PHE A 538 24.94 -12.53 -1.36
C PHE A 538 25.44 -13.93 -1.69
N GLY A 539 26.18 -14.14 -2.76
CA GLY A 539 26.66 -15.48 -3.10
C GLY A 539 28.02 -15.44 -3.76
N GLY A 540 28.76 -16.54 -3.67
CA GLY A 540 30.19 -16.54 -4.01
C GLY A 540 31.03 -16.52 -2.75
N ASP A 541 32.34 -16.66 -2.90
CA ASP A 541 33.29 -16.55 -1.78
C ASP A 541 33.74 -15.09 -1.68
N ASP A 542 33.08 -14.30 -0.83
CA ASP A 542 33.20 -12.84 -0.79
C ASP A 542 34.26 -12.34 0.21
N LEU A 543 34.87 -11.19 -0.06
CA LEU A 543 35.69 -10.44 0.89
C LEU A 543 35.03 -9.09 1.19
N ILE A 544 34.52 -8.95 2.41
CA ILE A 544 33.78 -7.77 2.89
C ILE A 544 34.57 -7.09 4.01
N VAL A 545 34.79 -5.78 3.86
CA VAL A 545 35.49 -4.94 4.86
C VAL A 545 34.65 -3.73 5.19
N GLY A 546 34.15 -3.61 6.43
CA GLY A 546 33.37 -2.45 6.91
C GLY A 546 34.23 -1.20 7.06
N SER A 547 35.42 -1.37 7.66
CA SER A 547 36.42 -0.35 7.97
C SER A 547 36.19 0.33 9.33
N ALA A 548 35.65 1.55 9.38
CA ALA A 548 35.42 2.22 10.66
C ALA A 548 33.98 2.73 10.67
N GLY A 549 33.30 2.65 11.81
CA GLY A 549 31.86 2.86 11.88
C GLY A 549 31.20 1.69 12.61
N HIS A 550 29.89 1.76 12.81
CA HIS A 550 29.08 0.62 13.27
C HIS A 550 28.49 -0.07 12.06
N ASP A 551 29.18 -1.10 11.57
CA ASP A 551 28.90 -1.70 10.27
C ASP A 551 28.04 -2.97 10.39
N CYS A 552 27.21 -3.21 9.39
CA CYS A 552 26.44 -4.44 9.21
C CYS A 552 26.93 -5.16 7.95
N LEU A 553 27.56 -6.32 8.11
CA LEU A 553 28.20 -7.07 7.03
C LEU A 553 27.55 -8.46 6.91
N ILE A 554 27.07 -8.81 5.72
CA ILE A 554 26.38 -10.08 5.46
C ILE A 554 27.06 -10.78 4.28
N GLY A 555 27.63 -11.97 4.50
CA GLY A 555 28.30 -12.80 3.49
C GLY A 555 27.29 -13.44 2.54
N GLY A 556 26.52 -14.41 3.03
CA GLY A 556 25.41 -15.01 2.30
C GLY A 556 25.64 -16.49 1.99
N MET A 557 25.99 -16.83 0.74
CA MET A 557 26.26 -18.21 0.31
C MET A 557 27.67 -18.33 -0.24
N GLY A 558 28.50 -19.19 0.32
CA GLY A 558 29.89 -19.36 -0.10
C GLY A 558 30.80 -19.21 1.10
N ALA A 559 32.11 -19.40 0.92
CA ALA A 559 33.07 -19.24 2.01
C ALA A 559 33.54 -17.79 2.08
N ASP A 560 32.91 -17.00 2.96
CA ASP A 560 33.06 -15.56 3.01
C ASP A 560 34.10 -15.10 4.04
N GLU A 561 34.77 -13.99 3.78
CA GLU A 561 35.66 -13.30 4.72
C GLU A 561 35.12 -11.91 5.05
N LEU A 562 34.64 -11.73 6.29
CA LEU A 562 34.05 -10.48 6.79
C LEU A 562 34.95 -9.83 7.84
N ARG A 563 35.18 -8.52 7.72
CA ARG A 563 35.98 -7.72 8.65
C ARG A 563 35.27 -6.43 9.05
N GLY A 564 34.84 -6.31 10.30
CA GLY A 564 34.24 -5.10 10.87
C GLY A 564 35.28 -3.98 11.02
N SER A 565 36.40 -4.31 11.65
CA SER A 565 37.57 -3.48 11.94
C SER A 565 37.42 -2.54 13.14
N GLY A 566 36.62 -1.48 13.06
CA GLY A 566 36.60 -0.49 14.13
C GLY A 566 35.23 0.12 14.39
N GLY A 567 34.66 -0.20 15.54
CA GLY A 567 33.32 0.20 15.95
C GLY A 567 32.61 -1.01 16.54
N ARG A 568 31.30 -0.90 16.74
CA ARG A 568 30.48 -2.04 17.16
C ARG A 568 29.78 -2.56 15.92
N ASP A 569 30.24 -3.70 15.44
CA ASP A 569 29.85 -4.23 14.14
C ASP A 569 28.97 -5.48 14.29
N GLU A 570 28.04 -5.67 13.36
CA GLU A 570 27.25 -6.89 13.22
C GLU A 570 27.67 -7.64 11.94
N LEU A 571 28.18 -8.86 12.09
CA LEU A 571 28.70 -9.69 11.01
C LEU A 571 27.92 -11.01 10.93
N GLU A 572 27.41 -11.36 9.74
CA GLU A 572 26.73 -12.63 9.46
C GLU A 572 27.38 -13.35 8.27
N GLY A 573 27.91 -14.55 8.49
CA GLY A 573 28.57 -15.38 7.47
C GLY A 573 27.55 -15.99 6.50
N GLY A 574 26.57 -16.73 7.03
CA GLY A 574 25.48 -17.28 6.24
C GLY A 574 25.64 -18.79 6.03
N ASN A 575 25.72 -19.26 4.79
CA ASN A 575 26.01 -20.67 4.50
C ASN A 575 27.39 -20.80 3.85
N GLY A 576 28.27 -21.58 4.44
CA GLY A 576 29.61 -21.77 3.93
C GLY A 576 30.61 -22.07 5.02
N ALA A 577 31.89 -21.90 4.73
CA ALA A 577 32.92 -21.99 5.76
C ALA A 577 33.54 -20.61 5.90
N ASP A 578 32.97 -19.83 6.81
CA ASP A 578 33.14 -18.38 6.83
C ASP A 578 34.21 -17.94 7.83
N THR A 579 34.83 -16.79 7.57
CA THR A 579 35.82 -16.17 8.46
C THR A 579 35.35 -14.78 8.85
N LEU A 580 34.94 -14.59 10.10
CA LEU A 580 34.41 -13.33 10.63
C LEU A 580 35.37 -12.72 11.64
N ARG A 581 35.68 -11.43 11.48
CA ARG A 581 36.57 -10.67 12.37
C ARG A 581 35.91 -9.34 12.77
N GLY A 582 35.54 -9.18 14.04
CA GLY A 582 35.06 -7.89 14.59
C GLY A 582 36.21 -6.88 14.75
N GLU A 583 37.33 -7.36 15.28
CA GLU A 583 38.56 -6.63 15.59
C GLU A 583 38.46 -5.65 16.77
N GLY A 584 37.70 -4.56 16.67
CA GLY A 584 37.79 -3.46 17.62
C GLY A 584 36.47 -2.79 17.94
N GLY A 585 35.91 -3.14 19.09
CA GLY A 585 34.67 -2.64 19.67
C GLY A 585 33.87 -3.82 20.20
N ALA A 586 32.65 -3.59 20.64
CA ALA A 586 31.78 -4.66 21.14
C ALA A 586 30.93 -5.18 19.99
N ASP A 587 31.32 -6.33 19.44
CA ASP A 587 30.82 -6.82 18.14
C ASP A 587 29.87 -8.01 18.28
N VAL A 588 28.99 -8.21 17.29
CA VAL A 588 28.09 -9.36 17.18
C VAL A 588 28.44 -10.17 15.93
N LEU A 589 28.90 -11.40 16.10
CA LEU A 589 29.34 -12.28 15.01
C LEU A 589 28.48 -13.55 14.96
N ARG A 590 27.94 -13.88 13.78
CA ARG A 590 27.14 -15.08 13.52
C ARG A 590 27.71 -15.86 12.34
N GLY A 591 28.20 -17.08 12.56
CA GLY A 591 28.75 -17.94 11.51
C GLY A 591 27.66 -18.45 10.57
N GLY A 592 26.65 -19.13 11.13
CA GLY A 592 25.51 -19.63 10.38
C GLY A 592 25.61 -21.13 10.15
N ARG A 593 25.69 -21.57 8.90
CA ARG A 593 25.86 -22.99 8.55
C ARG A 593 27.23 -23.22 7.94
N GLY A 594 27.97 -24.16 8.51
CA GLY A 594 29.07 -24.86 7.87
C GLY A 594 30.25 -25.05 8.79
N ARG A 595 31.37 -24.37 8.59
CA ARG A 595 32.52 -24.53 9.51
C ARG A 595 33.27 -23.22 9.59
N ASP A 596 32.99 -22.48 10.65
CA ASP A 596 33.28 -21.05 10.67
C ASP A 596 34.44 -20.70 11.64
N ASP A 597 35.21 -19.66 11.32
CA ASP A 597 36.26 -19.05 12.18
C ASP A 597 35.81 -17.64 12.59
N LEU A 598 35.35 -17.50 13.83
CA LEU A 598 34.85 -16.24 14.40
C LEU A 598 35.83 -15.65 15.40
N ARG A 599 36.15 -14.38 15.24
CA ARG A 599 37.08 -13.65 16.12
C ARG A 599 36.50 -12.30 16.53
N GLY A 600 36.18 -12.15 17.82
CA GLY A 600 35.66 -10.91 18.40
C GLY A 600 36.70 -9.79 18.34
N GLY A 601 37.76 -9.88 19.15
CA GLY A 601 38.87 -8.95 19.10
C GLY A 601 39.05 -8.20 20.42
N ASN A 602 38.83 -6.88 20.42
CA ASN A 602 38.84 -6.09 21.64
C ASN A 602 37.47 -5.49 21.89
N GLY A 603 36.88 -5.74 23.05
CA GLY A 603 35.56 -5.28 23.42
C GLY A 603 34.77 -6.44 24.02
N ALA A 604 33.55 -6.19 24.46
CA ALA A 604 32.70 -7.26 24.98
C ALA A 604 31.87 -7.82 23.83
N ASP A 605 32.30 -8.96 23.29
CA ASP A 605 31.80 -9.47 22.00
C ASP A 605 30.78 -10.60 22.19
N GLU A 606 29.84 -10.75 21.25
CA GLU A 606 28.92 -11.87 21.16
C GLU A 606 29.18 -12.71 19.91
N LEU A 607 29.61 -13.95 20.09
CA LEU A 607 29.96 -14.87 19.00
C LEU A 607 29.03 -16.08 19.00
N ARG A 608 28.44 -16.40 17.84
CA ARG A 608 27.61 -17.60 17.63
C ARG A 608 28.08 -18.38 16.40
N GLY A 609 28.52 -19.62 16.59
CA GLY A 609 28.97 -20.50 15.50
C GLY A 609 27.81 -20.91 14.61
N GLY A 610 26.86 -21.66 15.17
CA GLY A 610 25.66 -22.10 14.44
C GLY A 610 25.69 -23.60 14.18
N ASP A 611 25.38 -24.03 12.97
CA ASP A 611 25.48 -25.43 12.57
C ASP A 611 26.89 -25.68 12.02
N GLY A 612 27.72 -26.53 12.64
CA GLY A 612 29.07 -26.68 12.13
C GLY A 612 30.09 -27.36 13.02
N ALA A 613 31.36 -27.03 12.84
CA ALA A 613 32.44 -27.46 13.72
C ALA A 613 33.39 -26.28 13.87
N ASP A 614 32.92 -25.32 14.65
CA ASP A 614 33.31 -23.92 14.53
C ASP A 614 34.46 -23.58 15.48
N GLU A 615 35.24 -22.57 15.12
CA GLU A 615 36.30 -22.00 15.96
C GLU A 615 35.92 -20.58 16.36
N LEU A 616 35.62 -20.37 17.65
CA LEU A 616 35.22 -19.08 18.20
C LEU A 616 36.32 -18.58 19.14
N ARG A 617 36.74 -17.32 18.96
CA ARG A 617 37.69 -16.64 19.85
C ARG A 617 37.17 -15.27 20.26
N GLY A 618 36.88 -15.08 21.54
CA GLY A 618 36.41 -13.82 22.12
C GLY A 618 37.48 -12.74 22.01
N GLY A 619 38.59 -12.90 22.75
CA GLY A 619 39.73 -11.99 22.66
C GLY A 619 39.97 -11.24 23.96
N ASN A 620 39.84 -9.92 23.95
CA ASN A 620 39.97 -9.07 25.14
C ASN A 620 38.62 -8.46 25.47
N GLY A 621 38.04 -8.80 26.62
CA GLY A 621 36.77 -8.24 27.06
C GLY A 621 35.97 -9.23 27.87
N ALA A 622 34.69 -8.96 28.07
CA ALA A 622 33.80 -9.91 28.71
C ALA A 622 32.90 -10.49 27.63
N ASP A 623 33.27 -11.65 27.09
CA ASP A 623 32.73 -12.14 25.83
C ASP A 623 31.68 -13.24 26.05
N VAL A 624 30.72 -13.34 25.13
CA VAL A 624 29.70 -14.39 25.12
C VAL A 624 29.90 -15.26 23.89
N LEU A 625 30.28 -16.52 24.10
CA LEU A 625 30.52 -17.47 23.01
C LEU A 625 29.49 -18.60 23.05
N ARG A 626 28.92 -18.92 21.90
CA ARG A 626 27.96 -20.01 21.70
C ARG A 626 28.37 -20.84 20.49
N GLY A 627 28.77 -22.10 20.70
CA GLY A 627 29.19 -23.01 19.62
C GLY A 627 28.03 -23.32 18.68
N GLY A 628 27.00 -23.99 19.21
CA GLY A 628 25.81 -24.34 18.45
C GLY A 628 25.69 -25.84 18.31
N ALA A 629 25.60 -26.35 17.08
CA ALA A 629 25.50 -27.76 16.79
C ALA A 629 26.80 -28.28 16.15
N GLY A 630 27.35 -29.35 16.70
CA GLY A 630 28.57 -30.01 16.20
C GLY A 630 29.75 -29.83 17.14
N ASN A 631 30.97 -30.13 16.70
CA ASN A 631 32.14 -30.18 17.59
C ASN A 631 32.94 -28.89 17.51
N ASP A 632 32.73 -28.01 18.48
CA ASP A 632 33.22 -26.64 18.42
C ASP A 632 34.47 -26.43 19.27
N THR A 633 35.20 -25.37 18.99
CA THR A 633 36.32 -24.88 19.80
C THR A 633 36.05 -23.44 20.21
N LEU A 634 35.87 -23.21 21.51
CA LEU A 634 35.55 -21.90 22.07
C LEU A 634 36.70 -21.42 22.96
N LEU A 635 37.26 -20.26 22.65
CA LEU A 635 38.37 -19.64 23.36
C LEU A 635 37.94 -18.25 23.85
N GLY A 636 37.66 -18.10 25.15
CA GLY A 636 37.22 -16.85 25.76
C GLY A 636 38.29 -15.76 25.62
N GLY A 637 39.43 -15.96 26.28
CA GLY A 637 40.58 -15.08 26.12
C GLY A 637 40.88 -14.34 27.42
N ASN A 638 40.87 -13.02 27.40
CA ASN A 638 41.10 -12.20 28.59
C ASN A 638 39.79 -11.53 29.02
N GLY A 639 39.31 -11.82 30.22
CA GLY A 639 38.28 -11.06 30.90
C GLY A 639 37.27 -11.97 31.58
N ARG A 640 35.98 -11.70 31.47
CA ARG A 640 34.97 -12.53 32.13
C ARG A 640 34.08 -13.10 31.05
N ASP A 641 34.34 -14.32 30.67
CA ASP A 641 33.72 -14.88 29.47
C ASP A 641 32.63 -15.89 29.82
N ASP A 642 31.57 -15.93 29.02
CA ASP A 642 30.48 -16.89 29.13
C ASP A 642 30.43 -17.78 27.89
N LEU A 643 30.90 -19.02 28.01
CA LEU A 643 31.03 -19.96 26.90
C LEU A 643 29.99 -21.07 27.02
N ALA A 644 29.27 -21.38 25.95
CA ALA A 644 28.41 -22.56 25.88
C ALA A 644 28.63 -23.31 24.57
N GLY A 645 28.99 -24.59 24.68
CA GLY A 645 29.23 -25.46 23.52
C GLY A 645 27.95 -25.69 22.69
N GLY A 646 26.84 -26.06 23.33
CA GLY A 646 25.55 -26.22 22.65
C GLY A 646 25.10 -27.67 22.53
N ALA A 647 24.43 -28.00 21.41
CA ALA A 647 23.73 -29.26 21.20
C ALA A 647 24.54 -30.25 20.36
N GLY A 648 25.09 -31.27 21.03
CA GLY A 648 25.77 -32.40 20.39
C GLY A 648 27.29 -32.26 20.47
N ASP A 649 27.92 -33.22 21.15
CA ASP A 649 29.36 -33.52 21.11
C ASP A 649 30.34 -32.74 22.03
N ALA A 650 31.63 -33.06 21.88
CA ALA A 650 32.73 -32.88 22.83
C ALA A 650 33.46 -31.55 22.59
N ASP A 651 32.78 -30.45 22.84
CA ASP A 651 33.26 -29.10 22.53
C ASP A 651 34.49 -28.73 23.36
N HIS A 652 35.53 -28.22 22.71
CA HIS A 652 36.72 -27.77 23.40
C HIS A 652 36.55 -26.31 23.86
N CYS A 653 36.21 -26.11 25.13
CA CYS A 653 36.08 -24.78 25.72
C CYS A 653 37.28 -24.43 26.62
N ASP A 654 37.92 -23.30 26.36
CA ASP A 654 38.94 -22.68 27.21
C ASP A 654 38.56 -21.22 27.49
N GLY A 655 38.23 -20.92 28.75
CA GLY A 655 37.86 -19.55 29.16
C GLY A 655 39.06 -18.59 29.12
N GLY A 656 40.29 -19.09 29.25
CA GLY A 656 41.46 -18.24 29.33
C GLY A 656 41.66 -17.63 30.72
N SER A 657 41.82 -16.32 30.80
CA SER A 657 42.09 -15.60 32.06
C SER A 657 40.88 -14.82 32.55
N GLY A 658 40.59 -14.96 33.84
CA GLY A 658 39.52 -14.27 34.55
C GLY A 658 38.43 -15.22 35.06
N GLU A 659 37.29 -14.67 35.48
CA GLU A 659 36.24 -15.42 36.18
C GLU A 659 35.16 -15.95 35.22
N ASP A 660 35.52 -16.94 34.41
CA ASP A 660 34.66 -17.40 33.31
C ASP A 660 33.54 -18.34 33.75
N THR A 661 32.43 -18.33 33.02
CA THR A 661 31.28 -19.23 33.19
C THR A 661 31.12 -20.16 31.98
N GLY A 662 30.70 -21.40 32.25
CA GLY A 662 30.50 -22.44 31.23
C GLY A 662 29.09 -23.02 31.23
N GLY A 663 28.47 -23.07 30.06
CA GLY A 663 27.19 -23.73 29.77
C GLY A 663 27.33 -25.18 29.31
N GLY A 664 26.21 -25.83 28.94
CA GLY A 664 26.20 -27.23 28.47
C GLY A 664 26.99 -27.44 27.16
N GLY A 665 27.67 -28.57 27.03
CA GLY A 665 28.44 -28.98 25.83
C GLY A 665 29.96 -28.98 26.00
N CYS A 666 30.51 -28.17 26.91
CA CYS A 666 31.96 -28.01 27.07
C CYS A 666 32.69 -29.22 27.73
N GLU A 667 33.70 -29.76 27.05
CA GLU A 667 34.65 -30.77 27.55
C GLU A 667 36.13 -30.40 27.29
N PRO A 668 36.98 -30.26 28.34
CA PRO A 668 36.66 -30.34 29.75
C PRO A 668 35.82 -29.13 30.23
N PRO A 669 35.16 -29.22 31.39
CA PRO A 669 34.51 -28.06 32.00
C PRO A 669 35.52 -26.93 32.23
N ILE A 670 35.07 -25.71 32.00
CA ILE A 670 35.90 -24.50 31.99
C ILE A 670 36.65 -24.35 33.31
N ILE A 671 37.97 -24.14 33.21
CA ILE A 671 38.85 -23.90 34.35
C ILE A 671 39.12 -22.40 34.42
N SER A 672 38.33 -21.67 35.21
CA SER A 672 38.58 -20.24 35.47
C SER A 672 39.92 -20.08 36.20
N ILE A 673 40.86 -19.35 35.60
CA ILE A 673 42.13 -19.01 36.24
C ILE A 673 42.03 -17.55 36.74
N PRO A 674 42.06 -17.30 38.06
CA PRO A 674 41.85 -15.97 38.65
C PRO A 674 42.96 -14.96 38.36
#